data_AF-A0A5A7PJ47-F1
#
_entry.id   AF-A0A5A7PJ47-F1
#
_cell.length_a   1.000
_cell.length_b   1.000
_cell.length_c   1.000
_cell.angle_alpha   90.00
_cell.angle_beta   90.00
_cell.angle_gamma   90.00
#
_symmetry.space_group_name_H-M   'P 1'
#
loop_
_entity.id
_entity.type
_entity.pdbx_description
1 polymer ?
#
loop_
_entity_poly.entity_id
_entity_poly.type
_entity_poly.pdbx_seq_one_letter_code
_entity_poly.pdbx_strand_id
1 'polypeptide(L)'
;MKLLKQYNHYHYYNYAKEYEFSASSTPLFGFQRKNIGRVSLKKLYSDFSMFSKCLGSFGGEENDKMYCLEKDREWTAEIGSSDDESVDERAESCGVVKTSDRLKRANNTWNSNGSPVERPRTCKIFTLEEISGEELPMLKEKIPWGPSRARELPRLSEAIMSSGPLSIDMAERRSEFQVYNSMTKQKETFKPRVEGKVGMYVCGVTSYDLSHIGHARAYVAFDVLYRYLKHLGYEVVYVRNFTDVDDKIIRRANEVGEDPVALSGRFCQEFLSDMADLQCLLPTHQPRVTDHMEQIKDMIAQIISNGCAYAVDGDVYFSVDNFPNYGTLSGRKLEDNRAGERVAVDGRKRNPADFALWKAAKPGEPQWESPWGPGRPGWHIECSAMSAHYLTHAFDIHGGGMDLIFPHHENEIAQSCAACSESRVSYWLHNGFVTANDEKMSKSLGNFFTIREVTKLYHPLALRYFLLGTHYRSPVNYSISQIEIASDSVFYLYQTLQDSEDALSESKEEMMETNAKPARMGSDAQEFINKLRKEFEAKLADDLHTPTILTSSLQEALRFINTYLTKLKKKLPKQQKLSFLKGLEELQKEVKQVLDVLGLLSSLSYAEVLGQLKDKALKRAGITEEEVLQSIEERMLARKNKEFEKSDQIRSDLVAKGIALMDLGKDTVWRPCVPAQQEQKGVPAQHENLPAPAAKGPPPVLSADK
;
A
#
# COMPACT_ATOMS: atom_id res chain seq x y z
N MET A 1 2.52 -48.15 17.74
CA MET A 1 2.10 -47.82 19.13
C MET A 1 3.04 -46.73 19.63
N LYS A 2 2.54 -45.67 20.30
CA LYS A 2 3.28 -44.45 20.70
C LYS A 2 3.97 -43.64 19.57
N LEU A 3 3.22 -42.64 19.06
CA LEU A 3 3.60 -41.27 18.62
C LEU A 3 2.75 -40.84 17.42
N LEU A 4 1.61 -40.19 17.69
CA LEU A 4 0.85 -39.26 16.83
C LEU A 4 -0.54 -38.98 17.46
N LYS A 5 -0.65 -37.83 18.14
CA LYS A 5 -1.82 -37.12 18.71
C LYS A 5 -1.19 -36.06 19.62
N GLN A 6 -1.17 -34.78 19.29
CA GLN A 6 -2.20 -33.73 19.44
C GLN A 6 -1.47 -32.41 19.08
N TYR A 7 -2.05 -31.30 18.63
CA TYR A 7 -3.44 -30.86 18.44
C TYR A 7 -3.53 -30.08 17.11
N ASN A 8 -4.71 -30.09 16.49
CA ASN A 8 -5.09 -29.13 15.44
C ASN A 8 -6.53 -28.70 15.73
N HIS A 9 -6.73 -27.46 16.20
CA HIS A 9 -8.03 -26.79 16.37
C HIS A 9 -7.77 -25.36 16.86
N TYR A 10 -8.20 -24.35 16.09
CA TYR A 10 -8.94 -23.14 16.53
C TYR A 10 -9.03 -22.14 15.37
N HIS A 11 -10.02 -22.37 14.49
CA HIS A 11 -10.71 -21.34 13.73
C HIS A 11 -12.21 -21.55 13.96
N TYR A 12 -13.01 -20.49 13.82
CA TYR A 12 -14.42 -20.37 14.21
C TYR A 12 -14.70 -20.34 15.72
N TYR A 13 -14.84 -19.12 16.26
CA TYR A 13 -15.96 -18.72 17.13
C TYR A 13 -15.98 -17.19 17.25
N ASN A 14 -17.04 -16.55 16.75
CA ASN A 14 -17.63 -15.28 17.23
C ASN A 14 -18.65 -14.76 16.20
N TYR A 15 -19.90 -15.24 16.29
CA TYR A 15 -21.13 -14.54 15.88
C TYR A 15 -22.33 -15.44 16.21
N ALA A 16 -23.01 -15.17 17.34
CA ALA A 16 -24.39 -15.59 17.65
C ALA A 16 -24.75 -15.19 19.10
N LYS A 17 -25.28 -13.98 19.28
CA LYS A 17 -26.11 -13.62 20.44
C LYS A 17 -27.03 -12.46 20.08
N GLU A 18 -28.22 -12.79 19.61
CA GLU A 18 -29.53 -12.16 19.90
C GLU A 18 -30.59 -12.81 18.99
N TYR A 19 -31.87 -12.55 19.28
CA TYR A 19 -33.06 -13.23 18.75
C TYR A 19 -33.33 -14.64 19.31
N GLU A 20 -33.86 -14.66 20.53
CA GLU A 20 -34.82 -15.70 20.93
C GLU A 20 -36.14 -15.50 20.17
N PHE A 21 -36.63 -16.54 19.49
CA PHE A 21 -38.06 -16.69 19.24
C PHE A 21 -38.45 -18.17 19.28
N SER A 22 -39.54 -18.48 19.95
CA SER A 22 -40.01 -19.83 20.22
C SER A 22 -40.76 -20.45 19.03
N ALA A 23 -40.43 -21.69 18.66
CA ALA A 23 -41.37 -22.60 18.01
C ALA A 23 -41.05 -24.08 18.30
N SER A 24 -42.10 -24.87 18.46
CA SER A 24 -42.07 -26.21 19.04
C SER A 24 -42.00 -27.36 18.02
N SER A 25 -41.42 -28.48 18.49
CA SER A 25 -41.94 -29.85 18.38
C SER A 25 -41.91 -30.66 17.05
N THR A 26 -41.14 -31.77 17.15
CA THR A 26 -41.38 -33.15 16.64
C THR A 26 -40.86 -33.58 15.24
N PRO A 27 -40.19 -34.76 15.10
CA PRO A 27 -39.59 -35.24 13.84
C PRO A 27 -40.24 -36.51 13.25
N LEU A 28 -39.98 -36.80 11.96
CA LEU A 28 -40.31 -38.08 11.32
C LEU A 28 -39.28 -38.51 10.26
N PHE A 29 -38.76 -39.76 10.40
CA PHE A 29 -38.18 -40.69 9.40
C PHE A 29 -37.14 -40.17 8.34
N GLY A 30 -36.11 -40.93 7.93
CA GLY A 30 -35.68 -42.29 8.25
C GLY A 30 -34.85 -42.89 7.10
N PHE A 31 -34.06 -43.96 7.35
CA PHE A 31 -33.30 -44.78 6.36
C PHE A 31 -32.13 -44.05 5.64
N GLN A 32 -31.00 -44.69 5.25
CA GLN A 32 -30.48 -46.05 5.50
C GLN A 32 -28.93 -46.05 5.44
N ARG A 33 -28.25 -46.92 6.20
CA ARG A 33 -26.79 -47.18 6.04
C ARG A 33 -26.54 -48.20 4.91
N LYS A 34 -25.44 -48.03 4.15
CA LYS A 34 -24.64 -49.16 3.61
C LYS A 34 -23.20 -48.78 3.23
N ASN A 35 -22.26 -49.47 3.89
CA ASN A 35 -20.88 -49.87 3.53
C ASN A 35 -20.15 -49.13 2.39
N ILE A 36 -19.03 -48.45 2.66
CA ILE A 36 -17.66 -49.01 2.83
C ILE A 36 -17.12 -49.68 1.56
N GLY A 37 -16.13 -49.05 0.94
CA GLY A 37 -15.20 -49.62 -0.06
C GLY A 37 -13.85 -48.90 0.01
N ARG A 38 -12.76 -49.63 0.24
CA ARG A 38 -11.36 -49.12 0.27
C ARG A 38 -10.76 -49.03 -1.16
N VAL A 39 -9.54 -48.47 -1.22
CA VAL A 39 -8.51 -48.48 -2.32
C VAL A 39 -8.35 -47.10 -2.96
N SER A 40 -7.15 -46.59 -3.30
CA SER A 40 -5.79 -46.76 -2.75
C SER A 40 -4.90 -45.65 -3.36
N LEU A 41 -3.91 -45.14 -2.63
CA LEU A 41 -2.85 -44.32 -3.20
C LEU A 41 -1.98 -45.15 -4.16
N LYS A 42 -1.85 -44.72 -5.42
CA LYS A 42 -0.63 -44.76 -6.27
C LYS A 42 -0.96 -44.49 -7.75
N LYS A 43 -0.59 -43.30 -8.25
CA LYS A 43 0.31 -43.17 -9.42
C LYS A 43 0.81 -41.73 -9.57
N LEU A 44 2.12 -41.59 -9.44
CA LEU A 44 2.92 -40.44 -9.85
C LEU A 44 3.72 -40.89 -11.08
N TYR A 45 3.92 -39.98 -12.05
CA TYR A 45 4.75 -40.11 -13.26
C TYR A 45 4.41 -41.19 -14.31
N SER A 46 3.93 -40.70 -15.47
CA SER A 46 4.26 -41.13 -16.85
C SER A 46 3.42 -40.29 -17.83
N ASP A 47 3.89 -39.72 -18.94
CA ASP A 47 5.26 -39.48 -19.40
C ASP A 47 5.27 -38.34 -20.45
N PHE A 48 6.43 -37.76 -20.70
CA PHE A 48 6.69 -36.93 -21.88
C PHE A 48 6.76 -37.81 -23.15
N SER A 49 6.25 -37.31 -24.27
CA SER A 49 6.48 -37.74 -25.67
C SER A 49 5.19 -38.04 -26.44
N MET A 50 4.82 -37.13 -27.34
CA MET A 50 4.66 -37.46 -28.77
C MET A 50 4.49 -36.17 -29.57
N PHE A 51 5.51 -35.84 -30.37
CA PHE A 51 5.35 -34.94 -31.52
C PHE A 51 6.26 -35.44 -32.64
N SER A 52 5.69 -35.81 -33.78
CA SER A 52 6.44 -36.00 -35.02
C SER A 52 5.54 -35.85 -36.23
N LYS A 53 5.97 -34.97 -37.14
CA LYS A 53 5.67 -34.93 -38.58
C LYS A 53 4.19 -34.79 -39.02
N CYS A 54 3.89 -33.61 -39.55
CA CYS A 54 3.57 -33.50 -40.97
C CYS A 54 3.99 -32.12 -41.51
N LEU A 55 4.97 -32.10 -42.43
CA LEU A 55 5.22 -30.99 -43.35
C LEU A 55 4.68 -31.39 -44.72
N GLY A 56 4.00 -30.47 -45.40
CA GLY A 56 3.49 -30.63 -46.76
C GLY A 56 3.41 -29.26 -47.43
N SER A 57 4.01 -29.13 -48.60
CA SER A 57 4.32 -27.85 -49.27
C SER A 57 3.19 -27.29 -50.15
N PHE A 58 3.49 -26.13 -50.75
CA PHE A 58 2.75 -25.37 -51.78
C PHE A 58 1.58 -24.52 -51.25
N GLY A 59 1.44 -23.25 -51.63
CA GLY A 59 2.27 -22.38 -52.48
C GLY A 59 1.44 -21.26 -53.10
N GLY A 60 2.06 -20.16 -53.54
CA GLY A 60 1.40 -19.19 -54.45
C GLY A 60 1.27 -17.75 -53.97
N GLU A 61 2.09 -16.90 -54.58
CA GLU A 61 1.77 -15.59 -55.15
C GLU A 61 1.66 -14.31 -54.31
N GLU A 62 2.16 -13.26 -54.96
CA GLU A 62 2.38 -11.89 -54.51
C GLU A 62 1.09 -11.06 -54.58
N ASN A 63 1.04 -9.94 -53.87
CA ASN A 63 0.80 -8.64 -54.52
C ASN A 63 1.10 -7.48 -53.55
N ASP A 64 1.92 -6.54 -54.00
CA ASP A 64 2.11 -5.25 -53.36
C ASP A 64 0.82 -4.41 -53.40
N LYS A 65 0.58 -3.62 -52.35
CA LYS A 65 -0.02 -2.27 -52.53
C LYS A 65 0.30 -1.32 -51.37
N MET A 66 1.28 -0.48 -51.67
CA MET A 66 1.65 0.74 -50.95
C MET A 66 0.51 1.78 -51.01
N TYR A 67 0.13 2.33 -49.86
CA TYR A 67 -0.58 3.62 -49.75
C TYR A 67 -0.06 4.41 -48.56
N CYS A 68 0.63 5.52 -48.84
CA CYS A 68 0.90 6.57 -47.85
C CYS A 68 -0.24 7.59 -47.88
N LEU A 69 -0.71 8.02 -46.71
CA LEU A 69 -1.42 9.28 -46.53
C LEU A 69 -1.05 9.88 -45.16
N GLU A 70 -0.12 10.83 -45.16
CA GLU A 70 -0.02 11.84 -44.11
C GLU A 70 -1.08 12.92 -44.37
N LYS A 71 -1.68 13.50 -43.31
CA LYS A 71 -1.51 14.94 -42.99
C LYS A 71 -2.34 15.44 -41.79
N ASP A 72 -1.64 16.25 -40.99
CA ASP A 72 -2.03 17.52 -40.34
C ASP A 72 -3.32 17.65 -39.49
N ARG A 73 -3.11 18.00 -38.21
CA ARG A 73 -3.48 19.30 -37.58
C ARG A 73 -2.98 19.31 -36.12
N GLU A 74 -1.97 20.11 -35.78
CA GLU A 74 -1.97 21.56 -35.50
C GLU A 74 -2.30 21.90 -34.03
N TRP A 75 -1.33 22.52 -33.37
CA TRP A 75 -1.47 23.21 -32.08
C TRP A 75 -2.00 24.62 -32.31
N THR A 76 -2.86 25.08 -31.39
CA THR A 76 -3.18 26.50 -31.21
C THR A 76 -2.69 26.95 -29.84
N ALA A 77 -1.78 27.92 -29.82
CA ALA A 77 -1.42 28.68 -28.62
C ALA A 77 -2.04 30.08 -28.75
N GLU A 78 -2.79 30.51 -27.73
CA GLU A 78 -3.34 31.87 -27.68
C GLU A 78 -2.39 32.81 -26.93
N ILE A 79 -2.26 34.02 -27.46
CA ILE A 79 -1.52 35.13 -26.87
C ILE A 79 -2.54 36.06 -26.20
N GLY A 80 -2.37 36.31 -24.91
CA GLY A 80 -3.11 37.33 -24.16
C GLY A 80 -2.15 38.37 -23.62
N SER A 81 -2.29 39.62 -24.06
CA SER A 81 -1.46 40.76 -23.67
C SER A 81 -2.25 41.79 -22.87
N SER A 82 -1.72 42.22 -21.72
CA SER A 82 -1.82 43.59 -21.19
C SER A 82 -1.12 43.70 -19.84
N ASP A 83 0.02 44.38 -19.81
CA ASP A 83 0.35 45.52 -18.95
C ASP A 83 -0.25 45.59 -17.53
N ASP A 84 0.60 45.61 -16.49
CA ASP A 84 0.83 46.87 -15.75
C ASP A 84 2.20 46.87 -15.03
N GLU A 85 2.68 48.06 -14.65
CA GLU A 85 4.07 48.34 -14.25
C GLU A 85 4.36 48.14 -12.74
N SER A 86 5.58 47.70 -12.39
CA SER A 86 6.40 48.39 -11.34
C SER A 86 7.84 47.83 -11.24
N VAL A 87 8.75 48.71 -11.68
CA VAL A 87 10.21 48.73 -11.51
C VAL A 87 10.69 48.42 -10.08
N ASP A 88 11.72 47.57 -9.96
CA ASP A 88 12.96 48.00 -9.30
C ASP A 88 14.19 47.27 -9.89
N GLU A 89 15.27 48.01 -10.15
CA GLU A 89 16.43 47.55 -10.91
C GLU A 89 17.61 47.17 -10.00
N ARG A 90 18.24 46.02 -10.29
CA ARG A 90 19.70 45.91 -10.11
C ARG A 90 20.35 44.97 -11.11
N ALA A 91 20.58 45.51 -12.30
CA ALA A 91 21.70 45.14 -13.15
C ALA A 91 23.03 45.51 -12.42
N GLU A 92 24.23 45.07 -12.84
CA GLU A 92 24.61 44.43 -14.09
C GLU A 92 25.96 43.70 -13.98
N SER A 93 26.28 42.92 -15.01
CA SER A 93 27.60 42.82 -15.69
C SER A 93 28.36 41.48 -15.63
N CYS A 94 29.07 41.06 -16.69
CA CYS A 94 28.75 41.12 -18.14
C CYS A 94 29.73 40.25 -18.95
N GLY A 95 29.40 40.00 -20.23
CA GLY A 95 30.24 39.29 -21.22
C GLY A 95 29.55 38.02 -21.75
N VAL A 96 28.83 37.97 -22.88
CA VAL A 96 28.95 38.67 -24.19
C VAL A 96 30.29 38.32 -24.86
N VAL A 97 30.33 37.64 -26.01
CA VAL A 97 30.10 38.10 -27.42
C VAL A 97 29.74 36.85 -28.27
N LYS A 98 28.61 36.80 -29.01
CA LYS A 98 28.42 36.89 -30.51
C LYS A 98 29.44 36.06 -31.35
N THR A 99 29.19 35.41 -32.50
CA THR A 99 28.12 35.29 -33.54
C THR A 99 28.51 34.11 -34.48
N SER A 100 27.81 33.59 -35.51
CA SER A 100 26.50 33.84 -36.19
C SER A 100 26.14 32.68 -37.15
N ASP A 101 24.85 32.53 -37.46
CA ASP A 101 24.25 32.04 -38.73
C ASP A 101 24.55 30.66 -39.39
N ARG A 102 23.43 29.94 -39.56
CA ARG A 102 22.94 29.23 -40.78
C ARG A 102 23.38 27.79 -41.15
N LEU A 103 22.30 27.00 -41.34
CA LEU A 103 22.05 25.95 -42.37
C LEU A 103 22.47 24.48 -42.13
N LYS A 104 21.42 23.66 -41.89
CA LYS A 104 21.08 22.39 -42.57
C LYS A 104 21.99 21.14 -42.45
N ARG A 105 21.27 20.02 -42.22
CA ARG A 105 21.54 18.60 -42.58
C ARG A 105 22.29 17.69 -41.59
N ALA A 106 21.48 16.79 -41.02
CA ALA A 106 21.56 15.33 -41.13
C ALA A 106 22.79 14.56 -40.59
N ASN A 107 22.47 13.57 -39.76
CA ASN A 107 23.34 12.44 -39.41
C ASN A 107 24.02 11.82 -40.63
N ASN A 108 25.32 11.52 -40.50
CA ASN A 108 25.92 10.29 -40.99
C ASN A 108 27.30 10.08 -40.33
N THR A 109 27.41 9.09 -39.45
CA THR A 109 28.70 8.60 -38.94
C THR A 109 29.34 7.66 -39.95
N TRP A 110 30.50 8.04 -40.46
CA TRP A 110 31.36 7.19 -41.30
C TRP A 110 32.53 6.66 -40.46
N ASN A 111 33.04 5.48 -40.79
CA ASN A 111 34.29 4.99 -40.20
C ASN A 111 35.51 5.64 -40.89
N SER A 112 36.69 5.46 -40.31
CA SER A 112 37.92 6.21 -40.63
C SER A 112 38.51 6.02 -42.04
N ASN A 113 37.85 5.27 -42.92
CA ASN A 113 38.23 5.11 -44.33
C ASN A 113 37.07 5.31 -45.34
N GLY A 114 35.97 5.97 -44.94
CA GLY A 114 35.07 6.62 -45.90
C GLY A 114 34.20 5.74 -46.80
N SER A 115 33.79 4.56 -46.34
CA SER A 115 32.80 3.69 -47.03
C SER A 115 31.60 3.37 -46.13
N PRO A 116 30.36 3.27 -46.66
CA PRO A 116 29.17 3.04 -45.85
C PRO A 116 29.02 1.56 -45.49
N VAL A 117 28.65 1.25 -44.25
CA VAL A 117 28.50 -0.13 -43.76
C VAL A 117 27.03 -0.53 -43.73
N GLU A 118 26.65 -1.48 -44.59
CA GLU A 118 25.33 -2.09 -44.64
C GLU A 118 25.07 -3.02 -43.44
N ARG A 119 23.79 -3.19 -43.07
CA ARG A 119 23.35 -4.20 -42.09
C ARG A 119 22.70 -5.39 -42.81
N PRO A 120 23.31 -6.59 -42.82
CA PRO A 120 22.63 -7.79 -43.29
C PRO A 120 21.66 -8.32 -42.23
N ARG A 121 20.42 -8.62 -42.65
CA ARG A 121 19.51 -9.52 -41.91
C ARG A 121 19.80 -10.95 -42.35
N THR A 122 20.03 -11.87 -41.40
CA THR A 122 19.61 -13.29 -41.43
C THR A 122 20.20 -14.04 -40.23
N CYS A 123 19.38 -14.73 -39.46
CA CYS A 123 19.82 -15.78 -38.55
C CYS A 123 19.34 -17.13 -39.12
N LYS A 124 20.28 -18.04 -39.38
CA LYS A 124 19.96 -19.42 -39.76
C LYS A 124 19.82 -20.27 -38.51
N ILE A 125 18.74 -21.05 -38.44
CA ILE A 125 18.54 -22.08 -37.43
C ILE A 125 19.38 -23.31 -37.83
N PHE A 126 20.17 -23.82 -36.90
CA PHE A 126 20.80 -25.14 -37.02
C PHE A 126 20.15 -26.08 -36.01
N THR A 127 19.74 -27.27 -36.45
CA THR A 127 19.27 -28.36 -35.61
C THR A 127 20.43 -29.31 -35.30
N LEU A 128 20.60 -29.67 -34.03
CA LEU A 128 21.58 -30.67 -33.60
C LEU A 128 20.93 -32.06 -33.55
N GLU A 129 21.55 -33.01 -34.23
CA GLU A 129 21.27 -34.45 -34.08
C GLU A 129 22.22 -35.09 -33.06
N GLU A 130 21.94 -36.35 -32.75
CA GLU A 130 22.39 -37.14 -31.59
C GLU A 130 23.90 -37.45 -31.56
N ILE A 131 24.42 -37.79 -30.37
CA ILE A 131 25.38 -38.90 -30.13
C ILE A 131 25.51 -39.15 -28.61
N SER A 132 25.32 -40.41 -28.21
CA SER A 132 25.72 -41.01 -26.92
C SER A 132 27.23 -41.25 -26.90
N GLY A 133 28.00 -41.13 -25.82
CA GLY A 133 27.84 -41.76 -24.49
C GLY A 133 29.12 -42.58 -24.20
N GLU A 134 29.49 -42.75 -22.92
CA GLU A 134 30.65 -43.54 -22.43
C GLU A 134 32.05 -43.01 -22.88
N GLU A 135 33.18 -43.20 -22.18
CA GLU A 135 33.50 -43.75 -20.85
C GLU A 135 34.83 -43.11 -20.36
N LEU A 136 35.18 -43.21 -19.07
CA LEU A 136 36.48 -42.74 -18.56
C LEU A 136 37.00 -43.63 -17.42
N PRO A 137 38.21 -44.21 -17.55
CA PRO A 137 38.97 -44.68 -16.40
C PRO A 137 40.33 -44.00 -16.23
N MET A 138 40.70 -43.88 -14.96
CA MET A 138 41.90 -43.31 -14.35
C MET A 138 43.25 -43.81 -14.91
N LEU A 139 44.35 -43.08 -14.65
CA LEU A 139 45.52 -43.59 -13.86
C LEU A 139 46.70 -42.58 -13.71
N LYS A 140 47.21 -42.46 -12.48
CA LYS A 140 48.62 -42.25 -12.00
C LYS A 140 49.52 -41.21 -12.69
N GLU A 141 49.94 -40.15 -11.99
CA GLU A 141 51.12 -40.07 -11.08
C GLU A 141 52.51 -39.99 -11.76
N LYS A 142 53.28 -38.96 -11.35
CA LYS A 142 54.68 -38.98 -10.82
C LYS A 142 55.92 -38.47 -11.63
N ILE A 143 56.76 -37.72 -10.88
CA ILE A 143 58.22 -37.39 -10.98
C ILE A 143 58.71 -36.27 -11.98
N PRO A 144 59.94 -35.66 -11.87
CA PRO A 144 60.09 -34.33 -11.21
C PRO A 144 61.09 -33.29 -11.85
N TRP A 145 61.14 -32.08 -11.23
CA TRP A 145 62.30 -31.18 -10.96
C TRP A 145 63.39 -30.87 -12.03
N GLY A 146 63.67 -29.57 -12.24
CA GLY A 146 65.03 -29.04 -12.46
C GLY A 146 65.10 -27.60 -13.03
N PRO A 147 65.93 -26.66 -12.51
CA PRO A 147 65.66 -25.21 -12.67
C PRO A 147 66.67 -24.39 -13.50
N SER A 148 66.20 -23.27 -14.08
CA SER A 148 67.04 -22.15 -14.55
C SER A 148 66.34 -20.78 -14.37
N ARG A 149 66.98 -19.88 -13.61
CA ARG A 149 66.74 -18.42 -13.55
C ARG A 149 67.37 -17.74 -14.79
N ALA A 150 67.06 -16.52 -15.23
CA ALA A 150 65.93 -15.60 -15.06
C ALA A 150 66.13 -14.39 -16.01
N ARG A 151 65.06 -13.72 -16.44
CA ARG A 151 64.99 -12.26 -16.73
C ARG A 151 63.54 -11.83 -16.93
N GLU A 152 63.24 -10.56 -16.61
CA GLU A 152 61.89 -10.07 -16.27
C GLU A 152 61.21 -9.30 -17.42
N LEU A 153 59.85 -9.28 -17.39
CA LEU A 153 58.89 -8.16 -17.61
C LEU A 153 57.53 -8.69 -18.16
N PRO A 154 56.41 -7.95 -18.04
CA PRO A 154 55.45 -8.09 -16.96
C PRO A 154 54.19 -8.93 -17.31
N ARG A 155 53.37 -9.19 -16.28
CA ARG A 155 52.22 -10.11 -16.31
C ARG A 155 51.08 -9.69 -17.26
N LEU A 156 50.58 -10.65 -18.02
CA LEU A 156 49.28 -10.59 -18.71
C LEU A 156 48.67 -12.01 -18.73
N SER A 157 47.98 -12.39 -17.64
CA SER A 157 47.34 -13.71 -17.52
C SER A 157 46.21 -13.71 -16.48
N GLU A 158 45.03 -13.21 -16.84
CA GLU A 158 43.78 -13.51 -16.13
C GLU A 158 42.57 -13.26 -17.03
N ALA A 159 42.43 -14.12 -18.05
CA ALA A 159 41.21 -14.32 -18.81
C ALA A 159 41.22 -15.75 -19.37
N ILE A 160 40.04 -16.37 -19.51
CA ILE A 160 39.84 -17.78 -19.89
C ILE A 160 40.17 -18.77 -18.76
N MET A 161 39.27 -18.88 -17.78
CA MET A 161 38.83 -20.14 -17.13
C MET A 161 37.57 -19.85 -16.28
N SER A 162 36.45 -19.56 -16.95
CA SER A 162 35.13 -19.42 -16.30
C SER A 162 34.01 -19.50 -17.35
N SER A 163 33.70 -20.71 -17.80
CA SER A 163 32.50 -21.00 -18.58
C SER A 163 31.91 -22.33 -18.14
N GLY A 164 31.25 -22.31 -16.97
CA GLY A 164 30.31 -23.37 -16.58
C GLY A 164 29.12 -23.43 -17.55
N PRO A 165 28.32 -24.50 -17.51
CA PRO A 165 27.20 -24.66 -18.43
C PRO A 165 26.18 -23.53 -18.24
N LEU A 166 25.80 -22.89 -19.35
CA LEU A 166 24.75 -21.90 -19.42
C LEU A 166 23.42 -22.53 -18.96
N SER A 167 23.03 -22.29 -17.71
CA SER A 167 21.64 -22.43 -17.31
C SER A 167 20.80 -21.50 -18.18
N ILE A 168 19.75 -22.04 -18.80
CA ILE A 168 18.88 -21.32 -19.73
C ILE A 168 18.31 -20.08 -19.03
N ASP A 169 18.79 -18.90 -19.45
CA ASP A 169 18.36 -17.59 -18.94
C ASP A 169 16.96 -17.25 -19.50
N MET A 170 15.96 -17.94 -18.97
CA MET A 170 14.52 -17.70 -19.17
C MET A 170 13.80 -17.44 -17.83
N ALA A 171 14.55 -17.01 -16.81
CA ALA A 171 13.97 -16.24 -15.73
C ALA A 171 13.88 -14.79 -16.22
N GLU A 172 12.66 -14.32 -16.55
CA GLU A 172 12.45 -12.89 -16.76
C GLU A 172 12.98 -12.14 -15.53
N ARG A 173 13.88 -11.18 -15.74
CA ARG A 173 14.49 -10.42 -14.65
C ARG A 173 13.37 -9.62 -13.97
N ARG A 174 12.87 -10.14 -12.84
CA ARG A 174 11.99 -9.41 -11.92
C ARG A 174 12.60 -8.04 -11.66
N SER A 175 11.75 -7.01 -11.65
CA SER A 175 12.22 -5.65 -11.35
C SER A 175 12.80 -5.64 -9.94
N GLU A 176 14.03 -5.14 -9.80
CA GLU A 176 14.72 -5.10 -8.51
C GLU A 176 13.96 -4.16 -7.57
N PHE A 177 13.54 -4.65 -6.40
CA PHE A 177 12.79 -3.83 -5.44
C PHE A 177 13.69 -2.76 -4.83
N GLN A 178 13.26 -1.52 -4.90
CA GLN A 178 13.92 -0.35 -4.34
C GLN A 178 12.98 0.35 -3.35
N VAL A 179 13.56 0.90 -2.28
CA VAL A 179 12.88 1.72 -1.29
C VAL A 179 13.64 3.01 -1.05
N TYR A 180 12.95 4.11 -0.77
CA TYR A 180 13.61 5.34 -0.34
C TYR A 180 14.01 5.25 1.12
N ASN A 181 15.32 5.27 1.36
CA ASN A 181 15.88 5.24 2.70
C ASN A 181 16.07 6.67 3.21
N SER A 182 15.36 7.02 4.28
CA SER A 182 15.36 8.38 4.84
C SER A 182 16.71 8.75 5.46
N MET A 183 17.48 7.74 5.91
CA MET A 183 18.83 7.90 6.44
C MET A 183 19.81 8.43 5.38
N THR A 184 19.75 7.89 4.16
CA THR A 184 20.67 8.23 3.06
C THR A 184 20.06 9.19 2.03
N LYS A 185 18.75 9.46 2.15
CA LYS A 185 17.96 10.40 1.34
C LYS A 185 17.90 10.06 -0.16
N GLN A 186 18.04 8.77 -0.49
CA GLN A 186 18.03 8.23 -1.86
C GLN A 186 17.18 6.94 -1.96
N LYS A 187 16.81 6.54 -3.18
CA LYS A 187 16.26 5.19 -3.43
C LYS A 187 17.40 4.18 -3.43
N GLU A 188 17.21 3.07 -2.73
CA GLU A 188 18.19 2.01 -2.56
C GLU A 188 17.56 0.67 -2.88
N THR A 189 18.30 -0.20 -3.57
CA THR A 189 17.95 -1.63 -3.70
C THR A 189 17.71 -2.24 -2.32
N PHE A 190 16.52 -2.79 -2.12
CA PHE A 190 16.17 -3.51 -0.91
C PHE A 190 16.92 -4.85 -0.86
N LYS A 191 17.71 -5.06 0.20
CA LYS A 191 18.43 -6.30 0.48
C LYS A 191 18.20 -6.67 1.94
N PRO A 192 17.54 -7.79 2.24
CA PRO A 192 17.37 -8.22 3.61
C PRO A 192 18.73 -8.59 4.23
N ARG A 193 18.84 -8.44 5.54
CA ARG A 193 20.02 -8.84 6.33
C ARG A 193 20.19 -10.36 6.38
N VAL A 194 19.09 -11.10 6.27
CA VAL A 194 19.06 -12.57 6.20
C VAL A 194 18.26 -12.94 4.96
N GLU A 195 18.87 -13.69 4.04
CA GLU A 195 18.24 -14.06 2.77
C GLU A 195 16.86 -14.70 2.98
N GLY A 196 15.87 -14.25 2.22
CA GLY A 196 14.46 -14.69 2.35
C GLY A 196 13.68 -14.22 3.59
N LYS A 197 14.27 -13.48 4.53
CA LYS A 197 13.60 -13.01 5.77
C LYS A 197 13.65 -11.49 5.94
N VAL A 198 12.60 -10.89 6.50
CA VAL A 198 12.53 -9.44 6.76
C VAL A 198 11.99 -9.14 8.15
N GLY A 199 12.77 -8.45 8.98
CA GLY A 199 12.32 -7.85 10.23
C GLY A 199 11.88 -6.40 10.03
N MET A 200 10.59 -6.12 10.25
CA MET A 200 9.99 -4.80 10.05
C MET A 200 9.31 -4.30 11.32
N TYR A 201 9.74 -3.14 11.82
CA TYR A 201 9.06 -2.41 12.91
C TYR A 201 8.35 -1.18 12.33
N VAL A 202 7.13 -0.89 12.80
CA VAL A 202 6.42 0.36 12.46
C VAL A 202 5.83 0.95 13.74
N CYS A 203 6.11 2.23 14.00
CA CYS A 203 5.62 2.89 15.21
C CYS A 203 4.09 2.93 15.30
N GLY A 204 3.60 2.57 16.49
CA GLY A 204 2.20 2.44 16.85
C GLY A 204 1.49 3.76 17.13
N VAL A 205 0.23 3.66 17.55
CA VAL A 205 -0.56 4.79 18.04
C VAL A 205 -0.42 4.95 19.55
N THR A 206 -0.45 6.20 20.02
CA THR A 206 -0.83 6.50 21.41
C THR A 206 -2.33 6.27 21.56
N SER A 207 -2.69 5.26 22.34
CA SER A 207 -4.07 4.76 22.49
C SER A 207 -4.91 5.61 23.46
N TYR A 208 -5.02 6.92 23.22
CA TYR A 208 -5.80 7.82 24.07
C TYR A 208 -7.13 8.28 23.46
N ASP A 209 -7.34 8.07 22.15
CA ASP A 209 -8.50 8.57 21.40
C ASP A 209 -8.71 7.77 20.10
N LEU A 210 -9.81 8.03 19.39
CA LEU A 210 -10.08 7.45 18.06
C LEU A 210 -9.03 7.86 17.03
N SER A 211 -8.78 6.96 16.07
CA SER A 211 -7.80 7.20 15.01
C SER A 211 -8.34 8.08 13.89
N HIS A 212 -7.43 8.83 13.27
CA HIS A 212 -7.74 9.78 12.20
C HIS A 212 -7.11 9.39 10.86
N ILE A 213 -7.51 10.07 9.79
CA ILE A 213 -7.04 9.75 8.44
C ILE A 213 -5.51 9.85 8.27
N GLY A 214 -4.81 10.54 9.17
CA GLY A 214 -3.35 10.53 9.27
C GLY A 214 -2.77 9.19 9.75
N HIS A 215 -3.40 8.54 10.74
CA HIS A 215 -3.07 7.17 11.12
C HIS A 215 -3.41 6.19 9.98
N ALA A 216 -4.57 6.34 9.34
CA ALA A 216 -4.95 5.51 8.19
C ALA A 216 -3.91 5.59 7.06
N ARG A 217 -3.42 6.80 6.73
CA ARG A 217 -2.36 7.02 5.73
C ARG A 217 -1.10 6.21 6.05
N ALA A 218 -0.64 6.23 7.29
CA ALA A 218 0.54 5.48 7.72
C ALA A 218 0.31 3.96 7.58
N TYR A 219 -0.73 3.43 8.23
CA TYR A 219 -0.91 1.98 8.31
C TYR A 219 -1.36 1.35 7.00
N VAL A 220 -2.07 2.05 6.12
CA VAL A 220 -2.36 1.58 4.75
C VAL A 220 -1.08 1.51 3.91
N ALA A 221 -0.16 2.48 4.04
CA ALA A 221 1.12 2.43 3.32
C ALA A 221 2.00 1.26 3.78
N PHE A 222 2.14 1.06 5.09
CA PHE A 222 2.93 -0.06 5.63
C PHE A 222 2.24 -1.42 5.47
N ASP A 223 0.91 -1.49 5.36
CA ASP A 223 0.20 -2.70 4.96
C ASP A 223 0.48 -3.09 3.50
N VAL A 224 0.52 -2.13 2.56
CA VAL A 224 0.95 -2.41 1.18
C VAL A 224 2.40 -2.88 1.13
N LEU A 225 3.31 -2.29 1.92
CA LEU A 225 4.68 -2.79 2.05
C LEU A 225 4.70 -4.25 2.56
N TYR A 226 3.97 -4.54 3.65
CA TYR A 226 3.88 -5.89 4.23
C TYR A 226 3.34 -6.92 3.23
N ARG A 227 2.25 -6.57 2.53
CA ARG A 227 1.64 -7.40 1.47
C ARG A 227 2.59 -7.61 0.31
N TYR A 228 3.30 -6.58 -0.15
CA TYR A 228 4.23 -6.68 -1.27
C TYR A 228 5.49 -7.51 -0.93
N LEU A 229 6.06 -7.35 0.27
CA LEU A 229 7.17 -8.20 0.74
C LEU A 229 6.76 -9.69 0.77
N LYS A 230 5.55 -9.99 1.25
CA LYS A 230 4.99 -11.36 1.20
C LYS A 230 4.74 -11.86 -0.22
N HIS A 231 4.28 -10.99 -1.13
CA HIS A 231 4.11 -11.30 -2.55
C HIS A 231 5.45 -11.61 -3.25
N LEU A 232 6.54 -10.91 -2.89
CA LEU A 232 7.90 -11.21 -3.36
C LEU A 232 8.43 -12.56 -2.84
N GLY A 233 7.81 -13.12 -1.80
CA GLY A 233 8.13 -14.43 -1.22
C GLY A 233 8.90 -14.37 0.12
N TYR A 234 9.04 -13.20 0.73
CA TYR A 234 9.75 -13.05 2.00
C TYR A 234 8.94 -13.59 3.19
N GLU A 235 9.63 -14.21 4.14
CA GLU A 235 9.13 -14.45 5.50
C GLU A 235 9.27 -13.15 6.31
N VAL A 236 8.16 -12.47 6.58
CA VAL A 236 8.17 -11.14 7.20
C VAL A 236 7.69 -11.20 8.65
N VAL A 237 8.56 -10.81 9.59
CA VAL A 237 8.20 -10.53 10.99
C VAL A 237 7.86 -9.04 11.09
N TYR A 238 6.56 -8.72 11.12
CA TYR A 238 6.06 -7.36 11.25
C TYR A 238 5.66 -7.08 12.70
N VAL A 239 6.26 -6.06 13.31
CA VAL A 239 5.99 -5.59 14.66
C VAL A 239 5.41 -4.17 14.60
N ARG A 240 4.33 -3.91 15.34
CA ARG A 240 3.78 -2.56 15.54
C ARG A 240 3.29 -2.44 16.98
N ASN A 241 3.89 -1.56 17.78
CA ASN A 241 3.50 -1.43 19.18
C ASN A 241 2.14 -0.76 19.39
N PHE A 242 1.71 -0.74 20.64
CA PHE A 242 0.75 0.20 21.19
C PHE A 242 1.42 0.99 22.30
N THR A 243 1.50 2.31 22.17
CA THR A 243 1.80 3.18 23.31
C THR A 243 0.53 3.24 24.17
N ASP A 244 0.52 2.46 25.25
CA ASP A 244 -0.63 2.28 26.15
C ASP A 244 -0.43 2.88 27.56
N VAL A 245 0.71 3.54 27.78
CA VAL A 245 0.96 4.51 28.86
C VAL A 245 1.69 5.74 28.31
N ASP A 246 1.12 6.93 28.49
CA ASP A 246 1.69 8.22 28.09
C ASP A 246 1.02 9.40 28.83
N ASP A 247 1.65 10.57 28.84
CA ASP A 247 1.10 11.84 29.34
C ASP A 247 -0.23 12.24 28.67
N LYS A 248 -0.50 11.80 27.43
CA LYS A 248 -1.82 12.01 26.76
C LYS A 248 -2.89 11.07 27.31
N ILE A 249 -2.54 9.80 27.55
CA ILE A 249 -3.46 8.79 28.08
C ILE A 249 -3.87 9.16 29.50
N ILE A 250 -2.91 9.45 30.38
CA ILE A 250 -3.15 9.85 31.78
C ILE A 250 -4.05 11.08 31.84
N ARG A 251 -3.73 12.12 31.06
CA ARG A 251 -4.54 13.35 30.99
C ARG A 251 -5.96 13.06 30.52
N ARG A 252 -6.11 12.26 29.46
CA ARG A 252 -7.42 11.95 28.89
C ARG A 252 -8.27 11.11 29.84
N ALA A 253 -7.66 10.16 30.55
CA ALA A 253 -8.30 9.35 31.57
C ALA A 253 -8.82 10.22 32.73
N ASN A 254 -8.00 11.15 33.21
CA ASN A 254 -8.40 12.14 34.22
C ASN A 254 -9.53 13.08 33.75
N GLU A 255 -9.57 13.45 32.47
CA GLU A 255 -10.66 14.26 31.89
C GLU A 255 -12.01 13.53 31.88
N VAL A 256 -12.02 12.20 31.71
CA VAL A 256 -13.26 11.40 31.62
C VAL A 256 -13.60 10.61 32.89
N GLY A 257 -12.70 10.55 33.87
CA GLY A 257 -12.88 9.77 35.10
C GLY A 257 -12.73 8.26 34.92
N GLU A 258 -11.92 7.82 33.94
CA GLU A 258 -11.63 6.40 33.66
C GLU A 258 -10.21 6.04 34.16
N ASP A 259 -9.94 4.76 34.39
CA ASP A 259 -8.58 4.29 34.64
C ASP A 259 -7.73 4.40 33.35
N PRO A 260 -6.47 4.88 33.41
CA PRO A 260 -5.61 5.04 32.22
C PRO A 260 -5.37 3.75 31.43
N VAL A 261 -5.26 2.59 32.08
CA VAL A 261 -4.99 1.29 31.44
C VAL A 261 -6.26 0.71 30.83
N ALA A 262 -7.42 0.91 31.48
CA ALA A 262 -8.73 0.59 30.89
C ALA A 262 -9.00 1.44 29.63
N LEU A 263 -8.76 2.76 29.72
CA LEU A 263 -8.93 3.68 28.60
C LEU A 263 -8.02 3.31 27.41
N SER A 264 -6.74 3.03 27.66
CA SER A 264 -5.81 2.64 26.61
C SER A 264 -6.14 1.27 26.03
N GLY A 265 -6.48 0.30 26.88
CA GLY A 265 -6.97 -1.01 26.49
C GLY A 265 -8.19 -0.94 25.55
N ARG A 266 -9.13 -0.03 25.82
CA ARG A 266 -10.30 0.24 24.98
C ARG A 266 -9.90 0.83 23.63
N PHE A 267 -9.13 1.92 23.59
CA PHE A 267 -8.72 2.55 22.33
C PHE A 267 -7.76 1.68 21.47
N CYS A 268 -7.01 0.74 22.08
CA CYS A 268 -6.33 -0.31 21.33
C CYS A 268 -7.31 -1.17 20.51
N GLN A 269 -8.46 -1.55 21.07
CA GLN A 269 -9.49 -2.30 20.34
C GLN A 269 -10.20 -1.45 19.28
N GLU A 270 -10.50 -0.18 19.60
CA GLU A 270 -11.08 0.74 18.62
C GLU A 270 -10.18 0.90 17.39
N PHE A 271 -8.87 1.04 17.60
CA PHE A 271 -7.89 1.09 16.53
C PHE A 271 -7.82 -0.21 15.73
N LEU A 272 -7.88 -1.38 16.37
CA LEU A 272 -7.89 -2.66 15.65
C LEU A 272 -9.14 -2.79 14.76
N SER A 273 -10.29 -2.30 15.21
CA SER A 273 -11.50 -2.21 14.38
C SER A 273 -11.29 -1.27 13.19
N ASP A 274 -10.77 -0.06 13.43
CA ASP A 274 -10.51 0.93 12.36
C ASP A 274 -9.51 0.39 11.31
N MET A 275 -8.52 -0.39 11.74
CA MET A 275 -7.53 -1.03 10.85
C MET A 275 -8.13 -2.21 10.07
N ALA A 276 -9.04 -2.98 10.68
CA ALA A 276 -9.74 -4.08 10.02
C ALA A 276 -10.71 -3.56 8.94
N ASP A 277 -11.45 -2.49 9.21
CA ASP A 277 -12.28 -1.78 8.22
C ASP A 277 -11.46 -1.36 6.99
N LEU A 278 -10.24 -0.86 7.22
CA LEU A 278 -9.29 -0.48 6.17
C LEU A 278 -8.53 -1.66 5.53
N GLN A 279 -8.91 -2.90 5.84
CA GLN A 279 -8.29 -4.14 5.33
C GLN A 279 -6.77 -4.25 5.59
N CYS A 280 -6.26 -3.56 6.62
CA CYS A 280 -4.88 -3.72 7.04
C CYS A 280 -4.68 -5.09 7.70
N LEU A 281 -3.67 -5.84 7.27
CA LEU A 281 -3.32 -7.11 7.90
C LEU A 281 -2.81 -6.89 9.32
N LEU A 282 -3.07 -7.86 10.19
CA LEU A 282 -2.50 -7.87 11.53
C LEU A 282 -0.97 -8.06 11.45
N PRO A 283 -0.19 -7.25 12.18
CA PRO A 283 1.24 -7.51 12.42
C PRO A 283 1.46 -8.89 13.07
N THR A 284 2.64 -9.46 12.86
CA THR A 284 3.11 -10.68 13.55
C THR A 284 3.12 -10.49 15.06
N HIS A 285 3.51 -9.30 15.54
CA HIS A 285 3.50 -8.93 16.96
C HIS A 285 2.94 -7.52 17.18
N GLN A 286 2.14 -7.35 18.24
CA GLN A 286 1.57 -6.07 18.64
C GLN A 286 1.86 -5.76 20.12
N PRO A 287 3.13 -5.47 20.48
CA PRO A 287 3.52 -5.32 21.87
C PRO A 287 2.97 -4.04 22.50
N ARG A 288 2.63 -4.12 23.77
CA ARG A 288 2.22 -2.99 24.61
C ARG A 288 3.37 -2.54 25.47
N VAL A 289 3.47 -1.24 25.76
CA VAL A 289 4.52 -0.69 26.62
C VAL A 289 4.40 -1.24 28.03
N THR A 290 3.18 -1.37 28.55
CA THR A 290 2.89 -1.96 29.88
C THR A 290 3.41 -3.39 30.06
N ASP A 291 3.43 -4.19 28.98
CA ASP A 291 3.92 -5.58 28.98
C ASP A 291 5.46 -5.70 28.87
N HIS A 292 6.18 -4.60 28.57
CA HIS A 292 7.61 -4.61 28.22
C HIS A 292 8.50 -3.78 29.17
N MET A 293 8.02 -3.55 30.39
CA MET A 293 8.70 -2.69 31.38
C MET A 293 10.09 -3.20 31.80
N GLU A 294 10.32 -4.51 31.82
CA GLU A 294 11.65 -5.06 32.15
C GLU A 294 12.65 -4.78 31.02
N GLN A 295 12.29 -5.03 29.76
CA GLN A 295 13.13 -4.75 28.59
C GLN A 295 13.47 -3.25 28.48
N ILE A 296 12.51 -2.39 28.84
CA ILE A 296 12.72 -0.94 28.93
C ILE A 296 13.75 -0.63 30.03
N LYS A 297 13.55 -1.12 31.26
CA LYS A 297 14.49 -0.88 32.38
C LYS A 297 15.88 -1.42 32.09
N ASP A 298 16.00 -2.60 31.49
CA ASP A 298 17.28 -3.20 31.09
C ASP A 298 18.01 -2.32 30.06
N MET A 299 17.29 -1.82 29.04
CA MET A 299 17.90 -0.93 28.05
C MET A 299 18.34 0.41 28.68
N ILE A 300 17.55 0.99 29.57
CA ILE A 300 17.95 2.22 30.29
C ILE A 300 19.20 1.98 31.15
N ALA A 301 19.27 0.83 31.83
CA ALA A 301 20.44 0.46 32.61
C ALA A 301 21.70 0.31 31.74
N GLN A 302 21.59 -0.26 30.53
CA GLN A 302 22.68 -0.33 29.55
C GLN A 302 23.12 1.06 29.07
N ILE A 303 22.18 1.95 28.74
CA ILE A 303 22.51 3.32 28.31
C ILE A 303 23.23 4.09 29.44
N ILE A 304 22.83 3.90 30.71
CA ILE A 304 23.53 4.47 31.87
C ILE A 304 24.93 3.84 32.04
N SER A 305 25.08 2.51 31.96
CA SER A 305 26.39 1.87 32.12
C SER A 305 27.39 2.28 31.04
N ASN A 306 26.89 2.59 29.84
CA ASN A 306 27.67 3.08 28.71
C ASN A 306 27.89 4.60 28.75
N GLY A 307 27.51 5.28 29.83
CA GLY A 307 27.75 6.71 30.08
C GLY A 307 26.88 7.67 29.26
N CYS A 308 25.85 7.18 28.58
CA CYS A 308 24.99 7.97 27.69
C CYS A 308 23.72 8.51 28.36
N ALA A 309 23.51 8.23 29.65
CA ALA A 309 22.36 8.73 30.42
C ALA A 309 22.75 9.07 31.87
N TYR A 310 21.90 9.87 32.53
CA TYR A 310 22.04 10.24 33.93
C TYR A 310 20.68 10.28 34.64
N ALA A 311 20.67 9.92 35.93
CA ALA A 311 19.52 10.05 36.81
C ALA A 311 19.57 11.36 37.60
N VAL A 312 18.41 11.99 37.83
CA VAL A 312 18.23 13.18 38.68
C VAL A 312 16.81 13.18 39.24
N ASP A 313 16.67 13.26 40.56
CA ASP A 313 15.39 13.31 41.29
C ASP A 313 14.35 12.24 40.88
N GLY A 314 14.81 11.05 40.48
CA GLY A 314 13.98 9.92 40.03
C GLY A 314 13.66 9.89 38.53
N ASP A 315 13.90 10.99 37.82
CA ASP A 315 13.92 11.00 36.35
C ASP A 315 15.25 10.45 35.82
N VAL A 316 15.24 9.88 34.62
CA VAL A 316 16.46 9.51 33.88
C VAL A 316 16.41 10.16 32.51
N TYR A 317 17.47 10.89 32.14
CA TYR A 317 17.60 11.55 30.85
C TYR A 317 18.73 10.94 30.02
N PHE A 318 18.52 10.87 28.71
CA PHE A 318 19.57 10.64 27.72
C PHE A 318 20.40 11.92 27.56
N SER A 319 21.73 11.78 27.57
CA SER A 319 22.68 12.88 27.44
C SER A 319 23.07 13.04 25.97
N VAL A 320 22.46 13.98 25.23
CA VAL A 320 22.70 14.09 23.77
C VAL A 320 24.14 14.44 23.43
N ASP A 321 24.83 15.18 24.30
CA ASP A 321 26.25 15.53 24.16
C ASP A 321 27.18 14.30 24.18
N ASN A 322 26.71 13.17 24.74
CA ASN A 322 27.45 11.91 24.78
C ASN A 322 27.14 11.01 23.57
N PHE A 323 26.38 11.49 22.59
CA PHE A 323 26.10 10.78 21.33
C PHE A 323 26.43 11.67 20.11
N PRO A 324 27.70 11.69 19.64
CA PRO A 324 28.17 12.61 18.60
C PRO A 324 27.43 12.55 17.25
N ASN A 325 26.73 11.44 16.96
CA ASN A 325 25.98 11.23 15.72
C ASN A 325 24.50 11.64 15.83
N TYR A 326 24.10 12.34 16.89
CA TYR A 326 22.72 12.79 17.08
C TYR A 326 22.31 13.81 16.01
N GLY A 327 21.16 13.59 15.35
CA GLY A 327 20.68 14.43 14.25
C GLY A 327 20.97 13.87 12.85
N THR A 328 21.56 12.68 12.73
CA THR A 328 21.94 12.06 11.43
C THR A 328 20.71 11.74 10.57
N LEU A 329 19.64 11.18 11.15
CA LEU A 329 18.44 10.80 10.39
C LEU A 329 17.69 12.03 9.87
N SER A 330 17.48 13.00 10.75
CA SER A 330 16.78 14.25 10.43
C SER A 330 17.63 15.24 9.62
N GLY A 331 18.97 15.16 9.73
CA GLY A 331 19.90 16.14 9.19
C GLY A 331 19.91 17.48 9.94
N ARG A 332 19.34 17.55 11.15
CA ARG A 332 19.37 18.74 12.02
C ARG A 332 20.68 18.81 12.78
N LYS A 333 21.24 20.01 12.97
CA LYS A 333 22.38 20.18 13.88
C LYS A 333 21.89 20.27 15.32
N LEU A 334 22.72 19.87 16.28
CA LEU A 334 22.48 20.06 17.71
C LEU A 334 22.19 21.53 18.08
N GLU A 335 22.83 22.47 17.38
CA GLU A 335 22.62 23.91 17.51
C GLU A 335 21.20 24.37 17.14
N ASP A 336 20.58 23.72 16.15
CA ASP A 336 19.21 23.99 15.69
C ASP A 336 18.14 23.39 16.64
N ASN A 337 18.55 22.46 17.51
CA ASN A 337 17.67 21.72 18.42
C ASN A 337 17.45 22.41 19.77
N ARG A 338 17.83 23.69 19.91
CA ARG A 338 17.43 24.50 21.07
C ARG A 338 15.89 24.51 21.17
N ALA A 339 15.38 24.27 22.38
CA ALA A 339 13.95 24.13 22.63
C ALA A 339 13.18 25.35 22.10
N GLY A 340 12.37 25.14 21.05
CA GLY A 340 11.44 26.15 20.56
C GLY A 340 10.44 26.53 21.66
N GLU A 341 9.93 27.76 21.59
CA GLU A 341 9.25 28.55 22.65
C GLU A 341 7.98 27.94 23.31
N ARG A 342 7.67 26.65 23.07
CA ARG A 342 6.40 26.00 23.45
C ARG A 342 6.49 25.03 24.64
N VAL A 343 7.68 24.76 25.19
CA VAL A 343 7.86 23.92 26.37
C VAL A 343 8.81 24.60 27.35
N ALA A 344 8.43 24.69 28.62
CA ALA A 344 9.31 25.20 29.66
C ALA A 344 10.57 24.32 29.77
N VAL A 345 11.75 24.94 29.71
CA VAL A 345 13.02 24.22 29.86
C VAL A 345 13.13 23.71 31.29
N ASP A 346 13.20 22.39 31.44
CA ASP A 346 13.47 21.74 32.73
C ASP A 346 14.93 22.01 33.12
N GLY A 347 15.12 22.89 34.10
CA GLY A 347 16.45 23.33 34.56
C GLY A 347 17.30 22.24 35.22
N ARG A 348 16.76 21.03 35.42
CA ARG A 348 17.52 19.86 35.89
C ARG A 348 18.29 19.16 34.76
N LYS A 349 17.94 19.43 33.50
CA LYS A 349 18.65 18.89 32.35
C LYS A 349 20.02 19.57 32.18
N ARG A 350 21.04 18.77 31.90
CA ARG A 350 22.39 19.24 31.54
C ARG A 350 22.40 19.95 30.20
N ASN A 351 21.65 19.44 29.22
CA ASN A 351 21.43 20.05 27.92
C ASN A 351 19.91 20.16 27.65
N PRO A 352 19.39 21.31 27.17
CA PRO A 352 17.96 21.46 26.85
C PRO A 352 17.40 20.40 25.88
N ALA A 353 18.24 19.84 25.00
CA ALA A 353 17.89 18.79 24.05
C ALA A 353 17.90 17.36 24.64
N ASP A 354 18.37 17.18 25.88
CA ASP A 354 18.27 15.89 26.61
C ASP A 354 16.80 15.47 26.73
N PHE A 355 16.51 14.19 26.56
CA PHE A 355 15.15 13.65 26.57
C PHE A 355 14.99 12.53 27.60
N ALA A 356 13.78 12.41 28.16
CA ALA A 356 13.52 11.45 29.22
C ALA A 356 13.53 10.01 28.69
N LEU A 357 14.28 9.14 29.39
CA LEU A 357 14.23 7.69 29.29
C LEU A 357 13.25 7.12 30.31
N TRP A 358 13.32 7.62 31.55
CA TRP A 358 12.41 7.31 32.64
C TRP A 358 11.89 8.61 33.24
N LYS A 359 10.62 8.63 33.63
CA LYS A 359 9.96 9.76 34.28
C LYS A 359 9.47 9.33 35.66
N ALA A 360 9.85 10.06 36.69
CA ALA A 360 9.36 9.87 38.05
C ALA A 360 7.83 9.99 38.08
N ALA A 361 7.17 9.10 38.84
CA ALA A 361 5.72 9.13 38.94
C ALA A 361 5.24 10.34 39.73
N LYS A 362 4.18 11.00 39.25
CA LYS A 362 3.44 11.99 40.04
C LYS A 362 2.34 11.29 40.86
N PRO A 363 1.90 11.87 41.99
CA PRO A 363 0.81 11.29 42.78
C PRO A 363 -0.43 10.99 41.94
N GLY A 364 -0.83 9.72 41.91
CA GLY A 364 -1.99 9.24 41.14
C GLY A 364 -1.73 8.88 39.67
N GLU A 365 -0.50 9.03 39.14
CA GLU A 365 -0.15 8.49 37.83
C GLU A 365 0.16 6.97 37.91
N PRO A 366 -0.08 6.19 36.83
CA PRO A 366 0.43 4.82 36.71
C PRO A 366 1.95 4.76 36.85
N GLN A 367 2.45 3.80 37.63
CA GLN A 367 3.85 3.71 38.01
C GLN A 367 4.32 2.25 38.16
N TRP A 368 5.60 2.04 37.88
CA TRP A 368 6.31 0.76 38.01
C TRP A 368 7.58 0.96 38.84
N GLU A 369 7.97 -0.05 39.59
CA GLU A 369 9.23 -0.05 40.35
C GLU A 369 10.44 -0.16 39.42
N SER A 370 11.45 0.67 39.69
CA SER A 370 12.71 0.72 38.93
C SER A 370 13.90 1.03 39.85
N PRO A 371 15.15 0.80 39.40
CA PRO A 371 16.36 1.19 40.12
C PRO A 371 16.47 2.70 40.42
N TRP A 372 15.67 3.54 39.76
CA TRP A 372 15.64 5.00 39.91
C TRP A 372 14.43 5.49 40.72
N GLY A 373 13.65 4.56 41.29
CA GLY A 373 12.39 4.82 41.99
C GLY A 373 11.15 4.61 41.12
N PRO A 374 9.95 4.79 41.69
CA PRO A 374 8.69 4.55 41.00
C PRO A 374 8.48 5.58 39.87
N GLY A 375 8.14 5.08 38.69
CA GLY A 375 8.00 5.90 37.50
C GLY A 375 7.49 5.14 36.28
N ARG A 376 7.77 5.67 35.10
CA ARG A 376 7.28 5.16 33.82
C ARG A 376 8.22 5.56 32.67
N PRO A 377 8.21 4.85 31.53
CA PRO A 377 9.03 5.21 30.38
C PRO A 377 8.75 6.61 29.84
N GLY A 378 9.78 7.20 29.21
CA GLY A 378 9.60 8.24 28.20
C GLY A 378 9.21 7.65 26.85
N TRP A 379 8.44 8.39 26.05
CA TRP A 379 7.84 7.91 24.78
C TRP A 379 8.83 7.26 23.78
N HIS A 380 10.11 7.62 23.79
CA HIS A 380 11.06 7.10 22.81
C HIS A 380 11.63 5.73 23.18
N ILE A 381 11.91 5.49 24.47
CA ILE A 381 12.64 4.27 24.90
C ILE A 381 11.83 2.99 24.68
N GLU A 382 10.50 3.12 24.65
CA GLU A 382 9.58 2.01 24.45
C GLU A 382 9.81 1.31 23.09
N CYS A 383 9.95 2.09 22.01
CA CYS A 383 10.10 1.56 20.66
C CYS A 383 11.50 0.96 20.44
N SER A 384 12.55 1.56 21.01
CA SER A 384 13.89 0.95 21.03
C SER A 384 13.89 -0.40 21.76
N ALA A 385 13.34 -0.46 22.97
CA ALA A 385 13.31 -1.70 23.76
C ALA A 385 12.45 -2.80 23.12
N MET A 386 11.25 -2.46 22.63
CA MET A 386 10.36 -3.43 21.98
C MET A 386 10.90 -3.89 20.62
N SER A 387 11.41 -2.99 19.78
CA SER A 387 12.00 -3.40 18.48
C SER A 387 13.21 -4.31 18.68
N ALA A 388 14.10 -3.99 19.62
CA ALA A 388 15.23 -4.85 19.97
C ALA A 388 14.79 -6.22 20.53
N HIS A 389 13.70 -6.29 21.30
CA HIS A 389 13.19 -7.56 21.84
C HIS A 389 12.68 -8.51 20.76
N TYR A 390 11.91 -8.02 19.77
CA TYR A 390 11.31 -8.87 18.74
C TYR A 390 12.17 -9.08 17.49
N LEU A 391 13.04 -8.12 17.14
CA LEU A 391 13.79 -8.11 15.88
C LEU A 391 15.32 -8.10 16.07
N THR A 392 15.79 -8.20 17.32
CA THR A 392 17.17 -7.90 17.75
C THR A 392 17.53 -6.42 17.59
N HIS A 393 18.69 -6.01 18.14
CA HIS A 393 19.22 -4.65 17.97
C HIS A 393 19.43 -4.22 16.51
N ALA A 394 19.38 -5.14 15.55
CA ALA A 394 19.80 -4.87 14.18
C ALA A 394 18.93 -5.60 13.16
N PHE A 395 17.98 -4.87 12.56
CA PHE A 395 16.91 -5.38 11.68
C PHE A 395 16.79 -4.58 10.36
N ASP A 396 15.83 -4.95 9.51
CA ASP A 396 15.77 -4.47 8.12
C ASP A 396 15.09 -3.12 7.98
N ILE A 397 13.81 -3.01 8.39
CA ILE A 397 12.96 -1.85 8.08
C ILE A 397 12.41 -1.25 9.38
N HIS A 398 12.54 0.07 9.54
CA HIS A 398 11.80 0.85 10.52
C HIS A 398 10.90 1.88 9.81
N GLY A 399 9.61 1.87 10.13
CA GLY A 399 8.57 2.69 9.50
C GLY A 399 7.84 3.65 10.44
N GLY A 400 7.40 4.81 9.93
CA GLY A 400 6.49 5.71 10.65
C GLY A 400 6.01 6.91 9.83
N GLY A 401 5.32 7.85 10.49
CA GLY A 401 4.97 9.15 9.89
C GLY A 401 6.21 10.04 9.72
N MET A 402 6.20 10.97 8.76
CA MET A 402 7.31 11.91 8.55
C MET A 402 7.57 12.86 9.74
N ASP A 403 6.60 13.06 10.63
CA ASP A 403 6.77 13.70 11.93
C ASP A 403 7.59 12.87 12.93
N LEU A 404 7.66 11.55 12.77
CA LEU A 404 8.43 10.69 13.66
C LEU A 404 9.94 10.73 13.37
N ILE A 405 10.36 11.22 12.19
CA ILE A 405 11.79 11.46 11.87
C ILE A 405 12.48 12.22 12.99
N PHE A 406 11.84 13.26 13.53
CA PHE A 406 12.37 14.03 14.66
C PHE A 406 11.25 14.54 15.58
N PRO A 407 11.33 14.31 16.90
CA PRO A 407 12.47 13.73 17.62
C PRO A 407 12.45 12.20 17.73
N HIS A 408 11.35 11.52 17.41
CA HIS A 408 11.11 10.14 17.88
C HIS A 408 12.15 9.12 17.38
N HIS A 409 12.28 8.95 16.08
CA HIS A 409 13.17 7.95 15.47
C HIS A 409 14.66 8.33 15.63
N GLU A 410 14.99 9.63 15.64
CA GLU A 410 16.33 10.12 15.98
C GLU A 410 16.73 9.71 17.42
N ASN A 411 15.80 9.85 18.38
CA ASN A 411 16.00 9.44 19.76
C ASN A 411 16.13 7.91 19.88
N GLU A 412 15.37 7.14 19.11
CA GLU A 412 15.49 5.69 19.10
C GLU A 412 16.82 5.18 18.54
N ILE A 413 17.36 5.83 17.50
CA ILE A 413 18.72 5.56 17.01
C ILE A 413 19.72 5.81 18.13
N ALA A 414 19.63 6.97 18.80
CA ALA A 414 20.53 7.34 19.88
C ALA A 414 20.46 6.35 21.06
N GLN A 415 19.25 5.98 21.49
CA GLN A 415 19.00 5.00 22.55
C GLN A 415 19.53 3.61 22.18
N SER A 416 19.19 3.10 21.01
CA SER A 416 19.58 1.75 20.57
C SER A 416 21.09 1.64 20.42
N CYS A 417 21.73 2.61 19.75
CA CYS A 417 23.18 2.63 19.56
C CYS A 417 23.95 2.86 20.87
N ALA A 418 23.39 3.62 21.82
CA ALA A 418 23.98 3.79 23.15
C ALA A 418 23.85 2.54 24.04
N ALA A 419 22.76 1.77 23.90
CA ALA A 419 22.60 0.49 24.59
C ALA A 419 23.51 -0.60 23.99
N CYS A 420 23.54 -0.70 22.66
CA CYS A 420 24.35 -1.66 21.91
C CYS A 420 24.94 -0.99 20.65
N SER A 421 26.28 -0.92 20.57
CA SER A 421 27.00 -0.26 19.48
C SER A 421 26.87 -0.93 18.11
N GLU A 422 26.39 -2.19 18.07
CA GLU A 422 26.09 -2.91 16.82
C GLU A 422 24.67 -2.65 16.30
N SER A 423 23.87 -1.84 17.01
CA SER A 423 22.48 -1.54 16.64
C SER A 423 22.41 -0.90 15.26
N ARG A 424 21.58 -1.45 14.37
CA ARG A 424 21.48 -0.99 12.98
C ARG A 424 20.17 -1.40 12.31
N VAL A 425 19.32 -0.42 12.05
CA VAL A 425 18.24 -0.50 11.06
C VAL A 425 18.84 -0.26 9.67
N SER A 426 18.54 -1.12 8.69
CA SER A 426 19.04 -0.94 7.31
C SER A 426 18.28 0.18 6.56
N TYR A 427 16.96 0.23 6.66
CA TYR A 427 16.09 1.12 5.89
C TYR A 427 15.08 1.86 6.78
N TRP A 428 15.09 3.19 6.72
CA TRP A 428 14.13 4.07 7.41
C TRP A 428 13.08 4.61 6.42
N LEU A 429 11.84 4.18 6.53
CA LEU A 429 10.75 4.55 5.61
C LEU A 429 9.75 5.47 6.32
N HIS A 430 9.39 6.59 5.69
CA HIS A 430 8.43 7.54 6.27
C HIS A 430 7.32 7.92 5.29
N ASN A 431 6.06 7.88 5.73
CA ASN A 431 4.93 8.36 4.94
C ASN A 431 4.74 9.87 5.07
N GLY A 432 4.31 10.52 3.99
CA GLY A 432 3.97 11.94 3.97
C GLY A 432 2.73 12.26 4.81
N PHE A 433 2.59 13.55 5.14
CA PHE A 433 1.48 14.07 5.92
C PHE A 433 0.13 13.96 5.21
N VAL A 434 -0.94 14.09 5.98
CA VAL A 434 -2.29 14.36 5.47
C VAL A 434 -2.64 15.82 5.79
N THR A 435 -3.00 16.58 4.75
CA THR A 435 -3.63 17.90 4.86
C THR A 435 -5.13 17.77 4.61
N ALA A 436 -5.92 18.77 5.01
CA ALA A 436 -7.34 18.86 4.70
C ALA A 436 -7.61 20.24 4.09
N ASN A 437 -8.12 20.26 2.86
CA ASN A 437 -8.28 21.48 2.05
C ASN A 437 -6.99 22.36 2.04
N ASP A 438 -5.84 21.71 1.83
CA ASP A 438 -4.49 22.29 1.80
C ASP A 438 -3.97 22.88 3.13
N GLU A 439 -4.75 22.79 4.20
CA GLU A 439 -4.31 23.12 5.56
C GLU A 439 -3.76 21.90 6.31
N LYS A 440 -2.85 22.11 7.26
CA LYS A 440 -2.43 21.05 8.19
C LYS A 440 -3.58 20.67 9.12
N MET A 441 -3.94 19.39 9.15
CA MET A 441 -4.96 18.88 10.09
C MET A 441 -4.55 19.15 11.54
N SER A 442 -5.47 19.71 12.33
CA SER A 442 -5.34 19.81 13.78
C SER A 442 -6.72 19.89 14.45
N LYS A 443 -6.85 19.31 15.65
CA LYS A 443 -8.09 19.41 16.45
C LYS A 443 -8.47 20.87 16.74
N SER A 444 -7.50 21.77 16.86
CA SER A 444 -7.70 23.21 17.10
C SER A 444 -8.26 23.99 15.90
N LEU A 445 -8.05 23.53 14.67
CA LEU A 445 -8.58 24.17 13.46
C LEU A 445 -9.92 23.56 13.02
N GLY A 446 -10.43 22.54 13.71
CA GLY A 446 -11.67 21.83 13.33
C GLY A 446 -11.56 20.98 12.05
N ASN A 447 -10.42 21.01 11.36
CA ASN A 447 -10.13 20.28 10.11
C ASN A 447 -9.55 18.86 10.35
N PHE A 448 -9.91 18.25 11.49
CA PHE A 448 -9.45 16.92 11.92
C PHE A 448 -10.57 15.90 11.73
N PHE A 449 -10.32 14.86 10.93
CA PHE A 449 -11.31 13.81 10.62
C PHE A 449 -10.86 12.45 11.14
N THR A 450 -11.64 11.86 12.04
CA THR A 450 -11.49 10.45 12.44
C THR A 450 -11.74 9.53 11.25
N ILE A 451 -11.20 8.31 11.28
CA ILE A 451 -11.49 7.27 10.29
C ILE A 451 -13.00 7.03 10.25
N ARG A 452 -13.65 6.97 11.42
CA ARG A 452 -15.08 6.70 11.58
C ARG A 452 -16.00 7.79 11.04
N GLU A 453 -15.62 9.07 11.14
CA GLU A 453 -16.40 10.16 10.52
C GLU A 453 -16.42 10.02 8.99
N VAL A 454 -15.30 9.64 8.39
CA VAL A 454 -15.22 9.38 6.94
C VAL A 454 -15.97 8.09 6.59
N THR A 455 -15.72 6.97 7.28
CA THR A 455 -16.39 5.68 6.98
C THR A 455 -17.86 5.65 7.37
N LYS A 456 -18.38 6.63 8.14
CA LYS A 456 -19.81 6.86 8.34
C LYS A 456 -20.53 7.25 7.04
N LEU A 457 -19.83 7.94 6.12
CA LEU A 457 -20.36 8.50 4.86
C LEU A 457 -19.82 7.82 3.60
N TYR A 458 -18.62 7.23 3.66
CA TYR A 458 -17.96 6.52 2.56
C TYR A 458 -17.68 5.06 2.93
N HIS A 459 -17.50 4.20 1.94
CA HIS A 459 -17.05 2.83 2.19
C HIS A 459 -15.57 2.82 2.61
N PRO A 460 -15.11 1.98 3.55
CA PRO A 460 -13.70 1.94 3.96
C PRO A 460 -12.71 1.75 2.80
N LEU A 461 -13.06 0.92 1.82
CA LEU A 461 -12.29 0.78 0.57
C LEU A 461 -12.14 2.07 -0.22
N ALA A 462 -13.10 3.00 -0.19
CA ALA A 462 -12.98 4.30 -0.85
C ALA A 462 -11.92 5.17 -0.14
N LEU A 463 -11.90 5.17 1.20
CA LEU A 463 -10.85 5.84 1.97
C LEU A 463 -9.48 5.20 1.69
N ARG A 464 -9.40 3.86 1.65
CA ARG A 464 -8.16 3.17 1.28
C ARG A 464 -7.70 3.51 -0.14
N TYR A 465 -8.58 3.48 -1.14
CA TYR A 465 -8.27 3.81 -2.53
C TYR A 465 -7.78 5.26 -2.66
N PHE A 466 -8.45 6.21 -1.99
CA PHE A 466 -8.01 7.61 -1.90
C PHE A 466 -6.58 7.72 -1.34
N LEU A 467 -6.30 7.05 -0.22
CA LEU A 467 -4.97 7.07 0.42
C LEU A 467 -3.89 6.45 -0.47
N LEU A 468 -4.22 5.46 -1.30
CA LEU A 468 -3.29 4.82 -2.24
C LEU A 468 -3.11 5.59 -3.57
N GLY A 469 -4.02 6.52 -3.87
CA GLY A 469 -3.96 7.39 -5.06
C GLY A 469 -2.81 8.42 -5.05
N THR A 470 -2.16 8.62 -3.90
CA THR A 470 -0.97 9.48 -3.76
C THR A 470 0.21 8.66 -3.23
N HIS A 471 1.39 8.81 -3.84
CA HIS A 471 2.62 8.07 -3.46
C HIS A 471 2.90 8.20 -1.96
N TYR A 472 3.23 7.11 -1.25
CA TYR A 472 3.15 7.08 0.23
C TYR A 472 3.96 8.18 0.95
N ARG A 473 5.11 8.55 0.38
CA ARG A 473 6.00 9.64 0.87
C ARG A 473 5.49 11.05 0.62
N SER A 474 4.62 11.26 -0.37
CA SER A 474 4.09 12.59 -0.68
C SER A 474 3.01 13.00 0.32
N PRO A 475 2.85 14.30 0.62
CA PRO A 475 1.65 14.79 1.30
C PRO A 475 0.40 14.42 0.49
N VAL A 476 -0.67 14.03 1.17
CA VAL A 476 -1.99 13.81 0.56
C VAL A 476 -2.99 14.82 1.10
N ASN A 477 -3.62 15.58 0.21
CA ASN A 477 -4.71 16.48 0.57
C ASN A 477 -6.03 15.71 0.64
N TYR A 478 -6.77 15.86 1.72
CA TYR A 478 -8.12 15.31 1.89
C TYR A 478 -9.15 16.39 1.55
N SER A 479 -10.05 16.04 0.63
CA SER A 479 -11.19 16.85 0.23
C SER A 479 -12.36 15.95 -0.15
N ILE A 480 -13.59 16.49 -0.07
CA ILE A 480 -14.81 15.75 -0.42
C ILE A 480 -14.79 15.28 -1.89
N SER A 481 -14.32 16.12 -2.81
CA SER A 481 -14.25 15.75 -4.24
C SER A 481 -13.33 14.54 -4.49
N GLN A 482 -12.17 14.46 -3.82
CA GLN A 482 -11.23 13.36 -4.00
C GLN A 482 -11.75 12.04 -3.40
N ILE A 483 -12.46 12.08 -2.28
CA ILE A 483 -13.06 10.86 -1.69
C ILE A 483 -14.30 10.40 -2.48
N GLU A 484 -15.08 11.31 -3.09
CA GLU A 484 -16.13 10.94 -4.05
C GLU A 484 -15.55 10.25 -5.30
N ILE A 485 -14.48 10.79 -5.89
CA ILE A 485 -13.77 10.18 -7.04
C ILE A 485 -13.25 8.77 -6.67
N ALA A 486 -12.71 8.61 -5.46
CA ALA A 486 -12.30 7.30 -4.97
C ALA A 486 -13.49 6.35 -4.76
N SER A 487 -14.62 6.84 -4.26
CA SER A 487 -15.84 6.05 -4.10
C SER A 487 -16.43 5.58 -5.43
N ASP A 488 -16.46 6.45 -6.46
CA ASP A 488 -16.88 6.11 -7.82
C ASP A 488 -15.91 5.08 -8.46
N SER A 489 -14.60 5.28 -8.28
CA SER A 489 -13.57 4.35 -8.76
C SER A 489 -13.70 2.95 -8.15
N VAL A 490 -13.98 2.85 -6.85
CA VAL A 490 -14.20 1.58 -6.16
C VAL A 490 -15.53 0.94 -6.58
N PHE A 491 -16.58 1.72 -6.81
CA PHE A 491 -17.84 1.20 -7.37
C PHE A 491 -17.62 0.62 -8.78
N TYR A 492 -16.94 1.35 -9.67
CA TYR A 492 -16.64 0.89 -11.03
C TYR A 492 -15.79 -0.40 -11.04
N LEU A 493 -14.80 -0.48 -10.15
CA LEU A 493 -14.00 -1.68 -9.91
C LEU A 493 -14.88 -2.88 -9.53
N TYR A 494 -15.69 -2.75 -8.47
CA TYR A 494 -16.50 -3.85 -7.97
C TYR A 494 -17.64 -4.25 -8.92
N GLN A 495 -18.23 -3.29 -9.65
CA GLN A 495 -19.24 -3.57 -10.68
C GLN A 495 -18.64 -4.37 -11.84
N THR A 496 -17.44 -3.98 -12.30
CA THR A 496 -16.74 -4.71 -13.36
C THR A 496 -16.37 -6.15 -12.92
N LEU A 497 -16.07 -6.36 -11.64
CA LEU A 497 -15.80 -7.69 -11.09
C LEU A 497 -17.08 -8.55 -10.95
N GLN A 498 -18.20 -7.95 -10.52
CA GLN A 498 -19.52 -8.59 -10.46
C GLN A 498 -19.98 -9.01 -11.86
N ASP A 499 -20.01 -8.08 -12.83
CA ASP A 499 -20.39 -8.37 -14.22
C ASP A 499 -19.52 -9.47 -14.85
N SER A 500 -18.24 -9.54 -14.44
CA SER A 500 -17.31 -10.60 -14.83
C SER A 500 -17.62 -11.95 -14.18
N GLU A 501 -18.10 -11.97 -12.94
CA GLU A 501 -18.46 -13.19 -12.22
C GLU A 501 -19.80 -13.76 -12.71
N ASP A 502 -20.78 -12.89 -13.01
CA ASP A 502 -22.07 -13.24 -13.59
C ASP A 502 -21.88 -13.90 -14.97
N ALA A 503 -21.15 -13.24 -15.88
CA ALA A 503 -20.89 -13.78 -17.22
C ALA A 503 -20.11 -15.09 -17.22
N LEU A 504 -19.23 -15.31 -16.24
CA LEU A 504 -18.54 -16.59 -16.04
C LEU A 504 -19.50 -17.66 -15.47
N SER A 505 -20.44 -17.28 -14.62
CA SER A 505 -21.39 -18.21 -13.97
C SER A 505 -22.48 -18.69 -14.93
N GLU A 506 -23.13 -17.78 -15.68
CA GLU A 506 -24.05 -18.12 -16.78
C GLU A 506 -23.42 -19.15 -17.74
N SER A 507 -22.13 -18.97 -18.04
CA SER A 507 -21.41 -19.86 -18.96
C SER A 507 -21.09 -21.25 -18.39
N LYS A 508 -20.98 -21.40 -17.08
CA LYS A 508 -20.74 -22.70 -16.43
C LYS A 508 -22.00 -23.56 -16.47
N GLU A 509 -23.17 -22.95 -16.31
CA GLU A 509 -24.47 -23.61 -16.48
C GLU A 509 -24.64 -24.10 -17.93
N GLU A 510 -24.39 -23.24 -18.94
CA GLU A 510 -24.37 -23.65 -20.36
C GLU A 510 -23.34 -24.76 -20.69
N MET A 511 -22.27 -24.89 -19.90
CA MET A 511 -21.17 -25.82 -20.16
C MET A 511 -21.27 -27.16 -19.43
N MET A 512 -21.93 -27.24 -18.28
CA MET A 512 -22.13 -28.53 -17.58
C MET A 512 -22.89 -29.56 -18.43
N GLU A 513 -23.70 -29.10 -19.39
CA GLU A 513 -24.39 -29.95 -20.37
C GLU A 513 -23.47 -30.52 -21.48
N THR A 514 -22.23 -30.04 -21.62
CA THR A 514 -21.32 -30.51 -22.69
C THR A 514 -19.90 -30.79 -22.18
N ASN A 515 -19.44 -32.04 -22.34
CA ASN A 515 -18.06 -32.49 -22.10
C ASN A 515 -17.05 -31.84 -23.07
N ALA A 516 -16.83 -30.53 -22.91
CA ALA A 516 -15.96 -29.73 -23.76
C ALA A 516 -14.48 -29.88 -23.34
N LYS A 517 -13.57 -29.92 -24.33
CA LYS A 517 -12.13 -29.84 -24.07
C LYS A 517 -11.76 -28.46 -23.48
N PRO A 518 -10.74 -28.38 -22.62
CA PRO A 518 -10.29 -27.10 -22.07
C PRO A 518 -9.92 -26.13 -23.19
N ALA A 519 -10.55 -24.96 -23.18
CA ALA A 519 -10.32 -23.92 -24.18
C ALA A 519 -8.98 -23.22 -23.94
N ARG A 520 -8.30 -22.82 -25.02
CA ARG A 520 -7.12 -21.95 -24.93
C ARG A 520 -7.56 -20.49 -24.85
N MET A 521 -6.90 -19.72 -24.00
CA MET A 521 -7.03 -18.28 -23.91
C MET A 521 -6.60 -17.61 -25.24
N GLY A 522 -7.27 -16.51 -25.60
CA GLY A 522 -6.89 -15.68 -26.75
C GLY A 522 -5.54 -14.96 -26.52
N SER A 523 -4.81 -14.69 -27.60
CA SER A 523 -3.51 -13.99 -27.51
C SER A 523 -3.66 -12.57 -26.94
N ASP A 524 -4.76 -11.88 -27.24
CA ASP A 524 -5.07 -10.55 -26.73
C ASP A 524 -5.22 -10.51 -25.19
N ALA A 525 -5.89 -11.51 -24.59
CA ALA A 525 -5.92 -11.64 -23.13
C ALA A 525 -4.54 -11.97 -22.55
N GLN A 526 -3.77 -12.86 -23.18
CA GLN A 526 -2.43 -13.24 -22.69
C GLN A 526 -1.45 -12.07 -22.72
N GLU A 527 -1.46 -11.28 -23.80
CA GLU A 527 -0.65 -10.07 -23.96
C GLU A 527 -1.04 -9.02 -22.91
N PHE A 528 -2.34 -8.81 -22.68
CA PHE A 528 -2.82 -7.87 -21.66
C PHE A 528 -2.44 -8.29 -20.24
N ILE A 529 -2.59 -9.58 -19.89
CA ILE A 529 -2.13 -10.15 -18.60
C ILE A 529 -0.65 -9.90 -18.38
N ASN A 530 0.18 -10.16 -19.40
CA ASN A 530 1.62 -9.96 -19.31
C ASN A 530 1.97 -8.46 -19.16
N LYS A 531 1.25 -7.56 -19.83
CA LYS A 531 1.38 -6.11 -19.63
C LYS A 531 1.04 -5.72 -18.19
N LEU A 532 -0.12 -6.15 -17.67
CA LEU A 532 -0.59 -5.82 -16.31
C LEU A 532 0.42 -6.28 -15.24
N ARG A 533 0.88 -7.54 -15.33
CA ARG A 533 1.91 -8.09 -14.42
C ARG A 533 3.19 -7.25 -14.45
N LYS A 534 3.70 -6.97 -15.65
CA LYS A 534 4.95 -6.22 -15.83
C LYS A 534 4.86 -4.80 -15.28
N GLU A 535 3.75 -4.11 -15.50
CA GLU A 535 3.55 -2.76 -14.95
C GLU A 535 3.37 -2.79 -13.43
N PHE A 536 2.60 -3.74 -12.91
CA PHE A 536 2.41 -3.93 -11.48
C PHE A 536 3.73 -4.22 -10.75
N GLU A 537 4.52 -5.18 -11.22
CA GLU A 537 5.83 -5.51 -10.68
C GLU A 537 6.78 -4.30 -10.75
N ALA A 538 6.90 -3.65 -11.92
CA ALA A 538 7.79 -2.51 -12.09
C ALA A 538 7.42 -1.30 -11.23
N LYS A 539 6.13 -1.07 -10.97
CA LYS A 539 5.65 0.08 -10.17
C LYS A 539 5.70 -0.16 -8.67
N LEU A 540 5.43 -1.37 -8.19
CA LEU A 540 5.67 -1.67 -6.76
C LEU A 540 7.17 -1.82 -6.45
N ALA A 541 7.98 -2.32 -7.39
CA ALA A 541 9.42 -2.38 -7.26
C ALA A 541 10.05 -0.97 -7.13
N ASP A 542 9.47 0.06 -7.77
CA ASP A 542 9.94 1.44 -7.71
C ASP A 542 9.37 2.21 -6.49
N ASP A 543 9.77 1.86 -5.27
CA ASP A 543 9.39 2.55 -4.02
C ASP A 543 7.87 2.54 -3.74
N LEU A 544 7.18 1.42 -4.04
CA LEU A 544 5.74 1.23 -3.85
C LEU A 544 4.89 2.30 -4.57
N HIS A 545 5.11 2.50 -5.87
CA HIS A 545 4.43 3.51 -6.67
C HIS A 545 2.97 3.15 -7.03
N THR A 546 2.12 3.05 -6.01
CA THR A 546 0.68 2.72 -6.11
C THR A 546 -0.15 3.64 -7.01
N PRO A 547 0.10 4.96 -7.17
CA PRO A 547 -0.77 5.83 -7.96
C PRO A 547 -0.94 5.38 -9.41
N THR A 548 0.15 5.04 -10.09
CA THR A 548 0.12 4.58 -11.50
C THR A 548 -0.63 3.26 -11.66
N ILE A 549 -0.56 2.38 -10.67
CA ILE A 549 -1.28 1.11 -10.69
C ILE A 549 -2.79 1.39 -10.62
N LEU A 550 -3.22 2.29 -9.73
CA LEU A 550 -4.63 2.66 -9.58
C LEU A 550 -5.18 3.47 -10.76
N THR A 551 -4.44 4.45 -11.28
CA THR A 551 -4.95 5.37 -12.30
C THR A 551 -4.73 4.91 -13.74
N SER A 552 -3.74 4.04 -13.99
CA SER A 552 -3.42 3.52 -15.33
C SER A 552 -3.72 2.02 -15.42
N SER A 553 -2.86 1.17 -14.83
CA SER A 553 -2.85 -0.28 -15.10
C SER A 553 -4.16 -0.97 -14.71
N LEU A 554 -4.72 -0.64 -13.53
CA LEU A 554 -6.00 -1.18 -13.08
C LEU A 554 -7.17 -0.65 -13.94
N GLN A 555 -7.22 0.65 -14.26
CA GLN A 555 -8.27 1.23 -15.10
C GLN A 555 -8.24 0.71 -16.54
N GLU A 556 -7.05 0.41 -17.08
CA GLU A 556 -6.93 -0.31 -18.34
C GLU A 556 -7.47 -1.74 -18.23
N ALA A 557 -7.15 -2.48 -17.16
CA ALA A 557 -7.65 -3.83 -16.95
C ALA A 557 -9.18 -3.88 -16.85
N LEU A 558 -9.79 -2.97 -16.10
CA LEU A 558 -11.25 -2.87 -15.97
C LEU A 558 -11.92 -2.53 -17.31
N ARG A 559 -11.34 -1.61 -18.10
CA ARG A 559 -11.84 -1.31 -19.46
C ARG A 559 -11.68 -2.49 -20.42
N PHE A 560 -10.61 -3.25 -20.30
CA PHE A 560 -10.39 -4.47 -21.10
C PHE A 560 -11.40 -5.58 -20.76
N ILE A 561 -11.66 -5.80 -19.46
CA ILE A 561 -12.71 -6.71 -18.98
C ILE A 561 -14.09 -6.29 -19.51
N ASN A 562 -14.46 -5.01 -19.39
CA ASN A 562 -15.73 -4.49 -19.94
C ASN A 562 -15.84 -4.66 -21.46
N THR A 563 -14.72 -4.57 -22.19
CA THR A 563 -14.66 -4.86 -23.62
C THR A 563 -14.91 -6.34 -23.91
N TYR A 564 -14.37 -7.26 -23.08
CA TYR A 564 -14.63 -8.69 -23.15
C TYR A 564 -16.10 -9.03 -22.88
N LEU A 565 -16.70 -8.45 -21.84
CA LEU A 565 -18.11 -8.59 -21.52
C LEU A 565 -19.00 -8.11 -22.67
N THR A 566 -18.66 -6.98 -23.29
CA THR A 566 -19.37 -6.46 -24.47
C THR A 566 -19.22 -7.36 -25.70
N LYS A 567 -18.06 -8.02 -25.88
CA LYS A 567 -17.88 -9.04 -26.94
C LYS A 567 -18.71 -10.30 -26.65
N LEU A 568 -18.74 -10.78 -25.40
CA LEU A 568 -19.47 -11.98 -24.98
C LEU A 568 -20.99 -11.87 -25.13
N LYS A 569 -21.56 -10.66 -25.00
CA LYS A 569 -22.98 -10.36 -25.27
C LYS A 569 -23.36 -10.48 -26.76
N LYS A 570 -22.39 -10.62 -27.68
CA LYS A 570 -22.66 -10.80 -29.12
C LYS A 570 -22.78 -12.30 -29.47
N LYS A 571 -23.53 -12.60 -30.54
CA LYS A 571 -23.62 -13.96 -31.08
C LYS A 571 -22.28 -14.40 -31.67
N LEU A 572 -21.54 -15.23 -30.92
CA LEU A 572 -20.21 -15.74 -31.27
C LEU A 572 -20.23 -17.26 -31.54
N PRO A 573 -19.32 -17.80 -32.36
CA PRO A 573 -19.08 -19.24 -32.45
C PRO A 573 -18.70 -19.82 -31.08
N LYS A 574 -19.19 -21.03 -30.73
CA LYS A 574 -18.99 -21.64 -29.40
C LYS A 574 -17.51 -21.64 -28.99
N GLN A 575 -16.59 -22.08 -29.85
CA GLN A 575 -15.16 -22.11 -29.56
C GLN A 575 -14.54 -20.73 -29.29
N GLN A 576 -15.08 -19.67 -29.91
CA GLN A 576 -14.63 -18.30 -29.66
C GLN A 576 -15.20 -17.74 -28.35
N LYS A 577 -16.49 -18.00 -28.04
CA LYS A 577 -17.10 -17.68 -26.72
C LYS A 577 -16.28 -18.32 -25.59
N LEU A 578 -15.93 -19.61 -25.73
CA LEU A 578 -15.09 -20.34 -24.78
C LEU A 578 -13.70 -19.71 -24.57
N SER A 579 -13.06 -19.25 -25.65
CA SER A 579 -11.74 -18.60 -25.56
C SER A 579 -11.80 -17.24 -24.85
N PHE A 580 -12.84 -16.43 -25.12
CA PHE A 580 -13.09 -15.18 -24.41
C PHE A 580 -13.39 -15.39 -22.92
N LEU A 581 -14.23 -16.39 -22.57
CA LEU A 581 -14.50 -16.75 -21.18
C LEU A 581 -13.24 -17.20 -20.43
N LYS A 582 -12.39 -18.02 -21.07
CA LYS A 582 -11.12 -18.43 -20.45
C LYS A 582 -10.16 -17.25 -20.26
N GLY A 583 -10.13 -16.30 -21.19
CA GLY A 583 -9.36 -15.06 -21.04
C GLY A 583 -9.90 -14.18 -19.91
N LEU A 584 -11.23 -14.06 -19.78
CA LEU A 584 -11.89 -13.33 -18.71
C LEU A 584 -11.59 -13.93 -17.32
N GLU A 585 -11.61 -15.26 -17.19
CA GLU A 585 -11.27 -15.97 -15.94
C GLU A 585 -9.83 -15.69 -15.49
N GLU A 586 -8.83 -15.80 -16.39
CA GLU A 586 -7.45 -15.50 -16.01
C GLU A 586 -7.25 -13.98 -15.75
N LEU A 587 -7.87 -13.09 -16.53
CA LEU A 587 -7.84 -11.64 -16.25
C LEU A 587 -8.40 -11.30 -14.87
N GLN A 588 -9.53 -11.90 -14.49
CA GLN A 588 -10.16 -11.67 -13.18
C GLN A 588 -9.24 -12.14 -12.04
N LYS A 589 -8.53 -13.26 -12.23
CA LYS A 589 -7.53 -13.78 -11.28
C LYS A 589 -6.33 -12.85 -11.12
N GLU A 590 -5.79 -12.30 -12.21
CA GLU A 590 -4.69 -11.33 -12.15
C GLU A 590 -5.11 -10.02 -11.49
N VAL A 591 -6.30 -9.50 -11.80
CA VAL A 591 -6.86 -8.33 -11.12
C VAL A 591 -7.05 -8.63 -9.63
N LYS A 592 -7.60 -9.80 -9.26
CA LYS A 592 -7.71 -10.25 -7.85
C LYS A 592 -6.34 -10.23 -7.14
N GLN A 593 -5.25 -10.66 -7.80
CA GLN A 593 -3.90 -10.62 -7.22
C GLN A 593 -3.38 -9.18 -6.99
N VAL A 594 -3.60 -8.28 -7.95
CA VAL A 594 -3.25 -6.85 -7.81
C VAL A 594 -4.02 -6.23 -6.63
N LEU A 595 -5.33 -6.52 -6.53
CA LEU A 595 -6.18 -6.01 -5.46
C LEU A 595 -5.81 -6.57 -4.09
N ASP A 596 -5.42 -7.84 -3.97
CA ASP A 596 -4.95 -8.41 -2.70
C ASP A 596 -3.67 -7.72 -2.21
N VAL A 597 -2.68 -7.48 -3.07
CA VAL A 597 -1.46 -6.77 -2.65
C VAL A 597 -1.75 -5.31 -2.27
N LEU A 598 -2.68 -4.65 -2.97
CA LEU A 598 -3.13 -3.30 -2.62
C LEU A 598 -4.11 -3.28 -1.43
N GLY A 599 -4.54 -4.44 -0.91
CA GLY A 599 -5.56 -4.56 0.15
C GLY A 599 -6.92 -3.96 -0.23
N LEU A 600 -7.29 -4.05 -1.51
CA LEU A 600 -8.56 -3.60 -2.07
C LEU A 600 -9.53 -4.76 -2.37
N LEU A 601 -9.14 -6.01 -2.08
CA LEU A 601 -9.94 -7.22 -2.26
C LEU A 601 -10.69 -7.57 -0.96
N SER A 602 -12.00 -7.36 -0.96
CA SER A 602 -12.88 -7.70 0.17
C SER A 602 -13.03 -9.20 0.37
N SER A 603 -13.31 -9.60 1.61
CA SER A 603 -13.79 -10.93 1.98
C SER A 603 -15.30 -11.11 1.75
N LEU A 604 -16.04 -10.01 1.61
CA LEU A 604 -17.45 -9.99 1.20
C LEU A 604 -17.58 -10.22 -0.31
N SER A 605 -18.76 -10.68 -0.75
CA SER A 605 -19.08 -10.77 -2.18
C SER A 605 -19.11 -9.39 -2.85
N TYR A 606 -18.96 -9.37 -4.18
CA TYR A 606 -18.99 -8.11 -4.93
C TYR A 606 -20.34 -7.40 -4.81
N ALA A 607 -21.44 -8.14 -4.84
CA ALA A 607 -22.79 -7.64 -4.59
C ALA A 607 -22.95 -6.97 -3.21
N GLU A 608 -22.40 -7.57 -2.14
CA GLU A 608 -22.44 -6.96 -0.79
C GLU A 608 -21.67 -5.64 -0.72
N VAL A 609 -20.48 -5.58 -1.34
CA VAL A 609 -19.68 -4.33 -1.38
C VAL A 609 -20.38 -3.26 -2.23
N LEU A 610 -21.00 -3.64 -3.35
CA LEU A 610 -21.80 -2.74 -4.18
C LEU A 610 -23.04 -2.21 -3.44
N GLY A 611 -23.71 -3.07 -2.66
CA GLY A 611 -24.79 -2.67 -1.75
C GLY A 611 -24.32 -1.65 -0.72
N GLN A 612 -23.23 -1.94 0.00
CA GLN A 612 -22.68 -0.99 0.98
C GLN A 612 -22.24 0.33 0.33
N LEU A 613 -21.68 0.32 -0.89
CA LEU A 613 -21.35 1.56 -1.62
C LEU A 613 -22.60 2.37 -1.98
N LYS A 614 -23.69 1.69 -2.36
CA LYS A 614 -25.01 2.28 -2.61
C LYS A 614 -25.61 2.88 -1.34
N ASP A 615 -25.63 2.16 -0.22
CA ASP A 615 -26.12 2.65 1.08
C ASP A 615 -25.39 3.94 1.51
N LYS A 616 -24.06 3.96 1.33
CA LYS A 616 -23.24 5.13 1.63
C LYS A 616 -23.58 6.30 0.71
N ALA A 617 -23.85 6.07 -0.58
CA ALA A 617 -24.27 7.12 -1.52
C ALA A 617 -25.66 7.68 -1.17
N LEU A 618 -26.66 6.82 -0.91
CA LEU A 618 -28.01 7.22 -0.46
C LEU A 618 -27.94 8.10 0.79
N LYS A 619 -27.11 7.70 1.76
CA LYS A 619 -26.89 8.46 3.00
C LYS A 619 -26.23 9.83 2.77
N ARG A 620 -25.38 9.99 1.75
CA ARG A 620 -24.83 11.30 1.36
C ARG A 620 -25.84 12.13 0.57
N ALA A 621 -26.65 11.48 -0.26
CA ALA A 621 -27.73 12.08 -1.05
C ALA A 621 -28.93 12.53 -0.21
N GLY A 622 -29.07 12.00 1.02
CA GLY A 622 -30.18 12.30 1.93
C GLY A 622 -31.52 11.74 1.49
N ILE A 623 -31.53 10.64 0.73
CA ILE A 623 -32.74 9.99 0.19
C ILE A 623 -32.66 8.46 0.32
N THR A 624 -33.81 7.79 0.28
CA THR A 624 -33.94 6.32 0.34
C THR A 624 -33.84 5.68 -1.05
N GLU A 625 -33.69 4.35 -1.11
CA GLU A 625 -33.71 3.64 -2.41
C GLU A 625 -35.11 3.70 -3.06
N GLU A 626 -36.17 3.70 -2.26
CA GLU A 626 -37.56 3.85 -2.72
C GLU A 626 -37.78 5.20 -3.44
N GLU A 627 -37.22 6.31 -2.94
CA GLU A 627 -37.29 7.62 -3.59
C GLU A 627 -36.52 7.65 -4.92
N VAL A 628 -35.41 6.90 -5.03
CA VAL A 628 -34.66 6.73 -6.29
C VAL A 628 -35.46 5.88 -7.28
N LEU A 629 -36.09 4.80 -6.83
CA LEU A 629 -36.95 3.95 -7.66
C LEU A 629 -38.19 4.72 -8.15
N GLN A 630 -38.84 5.50 -7.29
CA GLN A 630 -39.93 6.42 -7.69
C GLN A 630 -39.45 7.42 -8.74
N SER A 631 -38.28 8.03 -8.55
CA SER A 631 -37.69 8.95 -9.53
C SER A 631 -37.44 8.27 -10.89
N ILE A 632 -37.04 6.99 -10.89
CA ILE A 632 -36.89 6.19 -12.11
C ILE A 632 -38.25 5.94 -12.78
N GLU A 633 -39.30 5.60 -12.04
CA GLU A 633 -40.65 5.41 -12.58
C GLU A 633 -41.22 6.70 -13.17
N GLU A 634 -41.08 7.83 -12.47
CA GLU A 634 -41.49 9.15 -12.95
C GLU A 634 -40.75 9.55 -14.24
N ARG A 635 -39.44 9.26 -14.32
CA ARG A 635 -38.65 9.44 -15.55
C ARG A 635 -39.13 8.54 -16.68
N MET A 636 -39.45 7.28 -16.42
CA MET A 636 -39.99 6.36 -17.43
C MET A 636 -41.35 6.83 -17.97
N LEU A 637 -42.22 7.33 -17.09
CA LEU A 637 -43.51 7.92 -17.46
C LEU A 637 -43.32 9.19 -18.31
N ALA A 638 -42.43 10.10 -17.89
CA ALA A 638 -42.08 11.29 -18.66
C ALA A 638 -41.58 10.94 -20.08
N ARG A 639 -40.67 9.97 -20.20
CA ARG A 639 -40.18 9.47 -21.51
C ARG A 639 -41.30 8.88 -22.36
N LYS A 640 -42.23 8.13 -21.76
CA LYS A 640 -43.41 7.57 -22.45
C LYS A 640 -44.35 8.66 -22.98
N ASN A 641 -44.51 9.74 -22.22
CA ASN A 641 -45.32 10.90 -22.59
C ASN A 641 -44.59 11.87 -23.56
N LYS A 642 -43.31 11.64 -23.87
CA LYS A 642 -42.40 12.54 -24.61
C LYS A 642 -42.06 13.85 -23.88
N GLU A 643 -42.22 13.88 -22.56
CA GLU A 643 -41.79 14.95 -21.66
C GLU A 643 -40.27 14.87 -21.40
N PHE A 644 -39.47 15.07 -22.46
CA PHE A 644 -38.01 14.86 -22.39
C PHE A 644 -37.31 15.79 -21.39
N GLU A 645 -37.72 17.05 -21.33
CA GLU A 645 -37.18 18.04 -20.37
C GLU A 645 -37.34 17.56 -18.92
N LYS A 646 -38.53 17.03 -18.55
CA LYS A 646 -38.78 16.46 -17.22
C LYS A 646 -37.93 15.22 -16.95
N SER A 647 -37.77 14.35 -17.95
CA SER A 647 -36.88 13.18 -17.87
C SER A 647 -35.41 13.58 -17.61
N ASP A 648 -34.94 14.66 -18.22
CA ASP A 648 -33.57 15.17 -18.03
C ASP A 648 -33.41 15.96 -16.74
N GLN A 649 -34.44 16.67 -16.27
CA GLN A 649 -34.46 17.30 -14.96
C GLN A 649 -34.29 16.26 -13.84
N ILE A 650 -35.12 15.22 -13.81
CA ILE A 650 -35.02 14.13 -12.82
C ILE A 650 -33.62 13.50 -12.82
N ARG A 651 -33.04 13.26 -14.01
CA ARG A 651 -31.67 12.73 -14.12
C ARG A 651 -30.63 13.70 -13.56
N SER A 652 -30.80 14.99 -13.79
CA SER A 652 -29.88 16.03 -13.32
C SER A 652 -29.95 16.22 -11.80
N ASP A 653 -31.17 16.17 -11.23
CA ASP A 653 -31.40 16.28 -9.78
C ASP A 653 -30.78 15.12 -9.00
N LEU A 654 -30.89 13.89 -9.54
CA LEU A 654 -30.21 12.72 -8.96
C LEU A 654 -28.68 12.82 -9.08
N VAL A 655 -28.16 13.27 -10.23
CA VAL A 655 -26.71 13.43 -10.43
C VAL A 655 -26.13 14.54 -9.53
N ALA A 656 -26.88 15.61 -9.27
CA ALA A 656 -26.51 16.64 -8.29
C ALA A 656 -26.43 16.10 -6.85
N LYS A 657 -27.14 15.00 -6.55
CA LYS A 657 -27.07 14.25 -5.28
C LYS A 657 -26.04 13.10 -5.29
N GLY A 658 -25.30 12.90 -6.39
CA GLY A 658 -24.33 11.80 -6.52
C GLY A 658 -24.92 10.45 -6.95
N ILE A 659 -26.07 10.46 -7.65
CA ILE A 659 -26.74 9.27 -8.16
C ILE A 659 -26.89 9.35 -9.68
N ALA A 660 -26.24 8.44 -10.41
CA ALA A 660 -26.35 8.32 -11.85
C ALA A 660 -27.31 7.19 -12.25
N LEU A 661 -28.20 7.48 -13.21
CA LEU A 661 -29.06 6.49 -13.85
C LEU A 661 -28.40 5.90 -15.10
N MET A 662 -28.57 4.59 -15.31
CA MET A 662 -28.08 3.83 -16.46
C MET A 662 -29.22 3.01 -17.08
N ASP A 663 -29.51 3.24 -18.36
CA ASP A 663 -30.52 2.49 -19.10
C ASP A 663 -29.90 1.19 -19.65
N LEU A 664 -30.31 0.03 -19.13
CA LEU A 664 -29.87 -1.31 -19.51
C LEU A 664 -30.98 -2.03 -20.29
N GLY A 665 -31.09 -1.76 -21.58
CA GLY A 665 -32.08 -2.38 -22.45
C GLY A 665 -33.49 -1.84 -22.20
N LYS A 666 -34.29 -2.52 -21.38
CA LYS A 666 -35.62 -2.06 -20.95
C LYS A 666 -35.64 -1.51 -19.52
N ASP A 667 -34.65 -1.88 -18.71
CA ASP A 667 -34.61 -1.57 -17.30
C ASP A 667 -33.72 -0.35 -17.07
N THR A 668 -34.05 0.49 -16.08
CA THR A 668 -33.17 1.58 -15.63
C THR A 668 -32.64 1.21 -14.26
N VAL A 669 -31.32 1.11 -14.13
CA VAL A 669 -30.64 0.90 -12.84
C VAL A 669 -29.94 2.18 -12.41
N TRP A 670 -29.60 2.27 -11.12
CA TRP A 670 -28.85 3.40 -10.58
C TRP A 670 -27.51 2.96 -9.98
N ARG A 671 -26.54 3.88 -9.98
CA ARG A 671 -25.25 3.75 -9.31
C ARG A 671 -24.83 5.04 -8.61
N PRO A 672 -23.96 4.99 -7.59
CA PRO A 672 -23.23 6.17 -7.13
C PRO A 672 -22.46 6.82 -8.28
N CYS A 673 -22.31 8.14 -8.23
CA CYS A 673 -21.39 8.92 -9.04
C CYS A 673 -20.82 10.10 -8.24
N VAL A 674 -19.77 10.73 -8.75
CA VAL A 674 -19.33 12.03 -8.22
C VAL A 674 -20.47 13.04 -8.43
N PRO A 675 -20.92 13.77 -7.38
CA PRO A 675 -21.94 14.80 -7.53
C PRO A 675 -21.50 15.88 -8.53
N ALA A 676 -22.38 16.28 -9.44
CA ALA A 676 -22.13 17.45 -10.25
C ALA A 676 -22.04 18.68 -9.34
N GLN A 677 -20.93 19.43 -9.40
CA GLN A 677 -20.79 20.67 -8.64
C GLN A 677 -21.93 21.62 -9.04
N GLN A 678 -22.85 21.89 -8.10
CA GLN A 678 -23.58 23.14 -8.14
C GLN A 678 -22.54 24.25 -8.00
N GLU A 679 -22.48 25.15 -8.98
CA GLU A 679 -21.79 26.43 -8.78
C GLU A 679 -22.30 27.03 -7.47
N GLN A 680 -21.40 27.27 -6.52
CA GLN A 680 -21.77 27.88 -5.25
C GLN A 680 -22.14 29.35 -5.50
N LYS A 681 -23.40 29.59 -5.92
CA LYS A 681 -24.08 30.86 -5.65
C LYS A 681 -24.07 31.02 -4.14
N GLY A 682 -23.22 31.92 -3.65
CA GLY A 682 -22.87 32.04 -2.23
C GLY A 682 -24.12 32.11 -1.35
N VAL A 683 -24.38 31.04 -0.61
CA VAL A 683 -25.38 31.01 0.46
C VAL A 683 -24.66 31.49 1.73
N PRO A 684 -25.14 32.53 2.43
CA PRO A 684 -24.56 32.96 3.69
C PRO A 684 -24.60 31.82 4.71
N ALA A 685 -23.57 31.72 5.56
CA ALA A 685 -23.48 30.67 6.57
C ALA A 685 -24.69 30.68 7.52
N GLN A 686 -25.66 29.79 7.27
CA GLN A 686 -26.74 29.49 8.21
C GLN A 686 -26.19 28.57 9.29
N HIS A 687 -25.61 29.19 10.33
CA HIS A 687 -25.39 28.52 11.60
C HIS A 687 -26.75 28.15 12.21
N GLU A 688 -27.07 26.86 12.27
CA GLU A 688 -28.14 26.40 13.17
C GLU A 688 -27.70 26.61 14.63
N ASN A 689 -28.60 27.23 15.40
CA ASN A 689 -28.35 27.59 16.80
C ASN A 689 -28.29 26.35 17.69
N LEU A 690 -27.09 25.83 17.96
CA LEU A 690 -26.84 25.07 19.18
C LEU A 690 -26.79 26.04 20.38
N PRO A 691 -27.46 25.75 21.50
CA PRO A 691 -27.48 26.66 22.64
C PRO A 691 -26.08 26.80 23.24
N ALA A 692 -25.67 28.05 23.47
CA ALA A 692 -24.34 28.37 23.99
C ALA A 692 -24.08 27.71 25.35
N PRO A 693 -22.87 27.17 25.60
CA PRO A 693 -22.52 26.66 26.92
C PRO A 693 -22.56 27.78 27.95
N ALA A 694 -23.22 27.54 29.08
CA ALA A 694 -23.42 28.54 30.12
C ALA A 694 -22.08 29.12 30.61
N ALA A 695 -22.00 30.45 30.66
CA ALA A 695 -20.82 31.16 31.14
C ALA A 695 -20.51 30.76 32.59
N LYS A 696 -19.34 30.15 32.81
CA LYS A 696 -18.81 29.97 34.17
C LYS A 696 -18.48 31.35 34.75
N GLY A 697 -19.18 31.72 35.81
CA GLY A 697 -18.88 32.94 36.56
C GLY A 697 -17.47 32.94 37.17
N PRO A 698 -16.93 34.11 37.54
CA PRO A 698 -15.60 34.21 38.15
C PRO A 698 -15.54 33.48 39.50
N PRO A 699 -14.36 32.96 39.90
CA PRO A 699 -14.21 32.29 41.18
C PRO A 699 -14.39 33.26 42.35
N PRO A 700 -14.93 32.81 43.51
CA PRO A 700 -15.10 33.66 44.67
C PRO A 700 -13.76 34.02 45.30
N VAL A 701 -13.57 35.32 45.57
CA VAL A 701 -12.45 35.83 46.35
C VAL A 701 -12.68 35.48 47.82
N LEU A 702 -11.87 34.58 48.38
CA LEU A 702 -11.82 34.36 49.83
C LEU A 702 -10.93 35.44 50.46
N SER A 703 -11.55 36.48 51.01
CA SER A 703 -10.92 37.43 51.91
C SER A 703 -10.64 36.74 53.26
N ALA A 704 -9.37 36.61 53.62
CA ALA A 704 -8.98 36.26 54.98
C ALA A 704 -9.11 37.48 55.89
N ASP A 705 -9.85 37.36 56.98
CA ASP A 705 -9.84 38.33 58.08
C ASP A 705 -10.11 37.61 59.41
N LYS A 706 -9.16 37.75 60.34
CA LYS A 706 -9.04 37.15 61.70
C LYS A 706 -8.57 35.69 61.78
#